data_AF-A0A1B6HUI5-F1
#
_entry.id   AF-A0A1B6HUI5-F1
#
_cell.length_a   1.000
_cell.length_b   1.000
_cell.length_c   1.000
_cell.angle_alpha   90.00
_cell.angle_beta   90.00
_cell.angle_gamma   90.00
#
_symmetry.space_group_name_H-M   'P 1'
#
loop_
_entity.id
_entity.type
_entity.pdbx_description
1 polymer ?
#
loop_
_entity_poly.entity_id
_entity_poly.type
_entity_poly.pdbx_seq_one_letter_code
_entity_poly.pdbx_strand_id
1 'polypeptide(L)'
;AEDVAILQTLESNQRRKDLYQALTTNMADIFTFFLKLIEEHYQKHILSLEQGSVVEAAAHAKVVQVVLLTLSGFVEWVAMTHIMADEGKMLQILCLLLKNETFQTPAAECLLQIVSRKGKAEERRPLLILFSADAMACMFHAAGVASEKALDEKHYMFLKKLTQVLTGIGTQLCSLWGKDECNTRPPNFSMYLEAIATFSRHPSLTVAHYANALWTVFFKHELISKDSVFLSFIPKWVEATAPKIMKVVFPSVKCATSPTDSAPYAVLDYDSEEEFNIFFHRCRTDMLDTFKQATLVAPLVTFTYMQEWLSVRIQKTLNIPEPLCTVQSPSYIEWEALSMVLDSVLSRIVMCAERPAVSAGLHLLDLCLALEPQDPLILSTLLSCISALFVFLSMSPAESSTNYLPRVLDKIFSALVFTLPGETKETRSRSVKNVRRHAASLMVKIGQKYPLLLLPVFDRIKMIVNDLENKADALSKLEIICLQEALLLISNHFCEYERESVFVGEILRPVADQWLLMATEVFTTPEAFMAFVGLDKPPVEPSSNDINGRNRSQIICAVDVLCAVVKRCAWPEDPDRALRGGFVIGRTDAGNPIYRNPATPHLLPLLPGLLALIKVFNSLWTPQAQALLSPGYKSAHAMLDVDRNNLLGIPS
;
A
#
# COMPACT_ATOMS: atom_id res chain seq x y z
N ALA A 1 -0.61 42.18 1.31
CA ALA A 1 -0.71 41.22 0.19
C ALA A 1 -1.74 40.14 0.48
N GLU A 2 -1.60 39.45 1.62
CA GLU A 2 -2.49 38.35 2.05
C GLU A 2 -3.98 38.74 2.05
N ASP A 3 -4.35 39.84 2.72
CA ASP A 3 -5.76 40.31 2.76
C ASP A 3 -6.37 40.60 1.38
N VAL A 4 -5.55 41.06 0.42
CA VAL A 4 -6.00 41.48 -0.90
C VAL A 4 -6.07 40.30 -1.87
N ALA A 5 -5.04 39.46 -1.88
CA ALA A 5 -4.84 38.42 -2.89
C ALA A 5 -5.25 37.01 -2.42
N ILE A 6 -5.03 36.69 -1.13
CA ILE A 6 -5.22 35.33 -0.59
C ILE A 6 -6.54 35.24 0.17
N LEU A 7 -6.68 36.00 1.26
CA LEU A 7 -7.82 35.92 2.18
C LEU A 7 -9.05 36.67 1.66
N GLN A 8 -8.86 37.67 0.80
CA GLN A 8 -9.93 38.50 0.23
C GLN A 8 -10.84 39.12 1.29
N THR A 9 -10.28 39.56 2.41
CA THR A 9 -10.97 40.05 3.61
C THR A 9 -11.53 41.47 3.48
N LEU A 10 -11.30 42.14 2.35
CA LEU A 10 -11.82 43.47 2.07
C LEU A 10 -13.32 43.43 1.73
N GLU A 11 -14.13 44.11 2.55
CA GLU A 11 -15.60 44.18 2.39
C GLU A 11 -16.05 44.69 1.01
N SER A 12 -15.30 45.65 0.43
CA SER A 12 -15.58 46.17 -0.91
C SER A 12 -14.77 45.42 -1.96
N ASN A 13 -15.48 44.63 -2.77
CA ASN A 13 -14.91 43.96 -3.94
C ASN A 13 -14.28 44.93 -4.95
N GLN A 14 -14.83 46.14 -5.10
CA GLN A 14 -14.26 47.15 -5.98
C GLN A 14 -12.93 47.65 -5.43
N ARG A 15 -12.88 48.03 -4.15
CA ARG A 15 -11.64 48.47 -3.49
C ARG A 15 -10.56 47.39 -3.55
N ARG A 16 -10.94 46.12 -3.39
CA ARG A 16 -10.01 44.99 -3.54
C ARG A 16 -9.42 44.92 -4.94
N LYS A 17 -10.25 45.04 -5.98
CA LYS A 17 -9.78 45.05 -7.38
C LYS A 17 -8.84 46.22 -7.64
N ASP A 18 -9.19 47.41 -7.15
CA ASP A 18 -8.36 48.62 -7.30
C ASP A 18 -6.99 48.44 -6.62
N LEU A 19 -6.97 47.89 -5.40
CA LEU A 19 -5.73 47.59 -4.67
C LEU A 19 -4.91 46.50 -5.35
N TYR A 20 -5.55 45.44 -5.85
CA TYR A 20 -4.87 44.37 -6.58
C TYR A 20 -4.24 44.89 -7.88
N GLN A 21 -4.96 45.74 -8.61
CA GLN A 21 -4.46 46.38 -9.81
C GLN A 21 -3.30 47.34 -9.49
N ALA A 22 -3.43 48.17 -8.44
CA ALA A 22 -2.37 49.05 -7.99
C ALA A 22 -1.10 48.28 -7.57
N LEU A 23 -1.25 47.15 -6.86
CA LEU A 23 -0.13 46.27 -6.54
C LEU A 23 0.53 45.74 -7.81
N THR A 24 -0.26 45.23 -8.75
CA THR A 24 0.25 44.66 -10.01
C THR A 24 1.04 45.70 -10.82
N THR A 25 0.54 46.94 -10.90
CA THR A 25 1.23 48.03 -11.62
C THR A 25 2.57 48.39 -10.99
N ASN A 26 2.68 48.38 -9.66
CA ASN A 26 3.90 48.77 -8.94
C ASN A 26 4.77 47.56 -8.53
N MET A 27 4.48 46.36 -9.04
CA MET A 27 5.09 45.12 -8.55
C MET A 27 6.60 45.06 -8.81
N ALA A 28 7.06 45.64 -9.93
CA ALA A 28 8.49 45.71 -10.25
C ALA A 28 9.27 46.52 -9.20
N ASP A 29 8.74 47.67 -8.77
CA ASP A 29 9.38 48.52 -7.76
C ASP A 29 9.37 47.85 -6.39
N ILE A 30 8.26 47.19 -6.03
CA ILE A 30 8.13 46.43 -4.79
C ILE A 30 9.17 45.30 -4.71
N PHE A 31 9.32 44.52 -5.78
CA PHE A 31 10.32 43.43 -5.83
C PHE A 31 11.75 43.98 -5.81
N THR A 32 12.02 45.05 -6.54
CA THR A 32 13.33 45.73 -6.51
C THR A 32 13.68 46.21 -5.10
N PHE A 33 12.70 46.78 -4.40
CA PHE A 33 12.85 47.20 -3.00
C PHE A 33 13.18 46.02 -2.07
N PHE A 34 12.47 44.90 -2.20
CA PHE A 34 12.76 43.71 -1.39
C PHE A 34 14.15 43.14 -1.65
N LEU A 35 14.56 43.02 -2.92
CA LEU A 35 15.88 42.50 -3.26
C LEU A 35 17.00 43.41 -2.73
N LYS A 36 16.85 44.73 -2.87
CA LYS A 36 17.80 45.71 -2.34
C LYS A 36 17.94 45.61 -0.82
N LEU A 37 16.83 45.46 -0.08
CA LEU A 37 16.87 45.28 1.36
C LEU A 37 17.59 44.00 1.77
N ILE A 38 17.36 42.89 1.06
CA ILE A 38 18.05 41.62 1.33
C ILE A 38 19.56 41.81 1.14
N GLU A 39 20.00 42.38 0.01
CA GLU A 39 21.42 42.58 -0.29
C GLU A 39 22.11 43.49 0.73
N GLU A 40 21.54 44.66 1.02
CA GLU A 40 22.12 45.63 1.94
C GLU A 40 22.23 45.08 3.36
N HIS A 41 21.16 44.46 3.87
CA HIS A 41 21.17 43.94 5.24
C HIS A 41 21.95 42.64 5.38
N TYR A 42 22.03 41.82 4.33
CA TYR A 42 22.92 40.66 4.32
C TYR A 42 24.39 41.08 4.41
N GLN A 43 24.82 42.06 3.61
CA GLN A 43 26.19 42.57 3.67
C GLN A 43 26.53 43.16 5.04
N LYS A 44 25.65 43.98 5.61
CA LYS A 44 25.84 44.55 6.95
C LYS A 44 25.86 43.47 8.03
N HIS A 45 25.03 42.43 7.91
CA HIS A 45 25.07 41.30 8.83
C HIS A 45 26.43 40.61 8.86
N ILE A 46 27.03 40.33 7.69
CA ILE A 46 28.36 39.72 7.60
C ILE A 46 29.43 40.63 8.20
N LEU A 47 29.43 41.92 7.84
CA LEU A 47 30.40 42.89 8.38
C LEU A 47 30.29 43.04 9.91
N SER A 48 29.08 43.08 10.46
CA SER A 48 28.88 43.14 11.92
C SER A 48 29.34 41.86 12.63
N LEU A 49 29.21 40.69 11.99
CA LEU A 49 29.76 39.43 12.53
C LEU A 49 31.29 39.44 12.55
N GLU A 50 31.93 39.90 11.47
CA GLU A 50 33.39 40.04 11.37
C GLU A 50 33.95 41.01 12.41
N GLN A 51 33.18 42.05 12.76
CA GLN A 51 33.54 43.03 13.79
C GLN A 51 33.22 42.56 15.23
N GLY A 52 32.61 41.38 15.40
CA GLY A 52 32.23 40.85 16.72
C GLY A 52 30.95 41.45 17.31
N SER A 53 30.24 42.30 16.57
CA SER A 53 29.00 42.97 16.99
C SER A 53 27.79 42.05 16.80
N VAL A 54 27.65 41.04 17.67
CA VAL A 54 26.58 40.01 17.58
C VAL A 54 25.16 40.61 17.59
N VAL A 55 24.91 41.64 18.40
CA VAL A 55 23.57 42.25 18.51
C VAL A 55 23.17 42.96 17.23
N GLU A 56 24.08 43.72 16.63
CA GLU A 56 23.84 44.43 15.36
C GLU A 56 23.70 43.44 14.19
N ALA A 57 24.54 42.40 14.17
CA ALA A 57 24.42 41.31 13.22
C ALA A 57 23.05 40.63 13.31
N ALA A 58 22.55 40.34 14.53
CA ALA A 58 21.24 39.74 14.72
C ALA A 58 20.09 40.66 14.26
N ALA A 59 20.20 41.97 14.47
CA ALA A 59 19.22 42.95 14.00
C ALA A 59 19.14 42.96 12.46
N HIS A 60 20.28 43.00 11.78
CA HIS A 60 20.33 42.92 10.31
C HIS A 60 19.82 41.59 9.78
N ALA A 61 20.16 40.48 10.43
CA ALA A 61 19.62 39.17 10.08
C ALA A 61 18.09 39.15 10.18
N LYS A 62 17.54 39.76 11.23
CA LYS A 62 16.08 39.80 11.43
C LYS A 62 15.37 40.56 10.31
N VAL A 63 15.95 41.64 9.81
CA VAL A 63 15.39 42.37 8.65
C VAL A 63 15.32 41.46 7.44
N VAL A 64 16.40 40.76 7.09
CA VAL A 64 16.42 39.82 5.95
C VAL A 64 15.35 38.73 6.12
N GLN A 65 15.24 38.14 7.31
CA GLN A 65 14.21 37.13 7.60
C GLN A 65 12.78 37.65 7.41
N VAL A 66 12.49 38.87 7.85
CA VAL A 66 11.16 39.49 7.68
C VAL A 66 10.88 39.82 6.22
N VAL A 67 11.88 40.26 5.46
CA VAL A 67 11.72 40.52 4.02
C VAL A 67 11.43 39.21 3.27
N LEU A 68 12.15 38.13 3.58
CA LEU A 68 11.88 36.80 3.01
C LEU A 68 10.47 36.30 3.36
N LEU A 69 10.07 36.41 4.64
CA LEU A 69 8.71 36.07 5.05
C LEU A 69 7.67 36.90 4.28
N THR A 70 7.91 38.20 4.11
CA THR A 70 7.03 39.08 3.35
C THR A 70 6.94 38.63 1.89
N LEU A 71 8.09 38.36 1.25
CA LEU A 71 8.16 37.85 -0.12
C LEU A 71 7.37 36.55 -0.30
N SER A 72 7.37 35.65 0.68
CA SER A 72 6.60 34.40 0.61
C SER A 72 5.11 34.62 0.35
N GLY A 73 4.52 35.71 0.87
CA GLY A 73 3.12 36.10 0.65
C GLY A 73 2.84 36.80 -0.69
N PHE A 74 3.88 37.09 -1.50
CA PHE A 74 3.75 37.63 -2.85
C PHE A 74 4.04 36.58 -3.92
N VAL A 75 5.11 35.81 -3.76
CA VAL A 75 5.66 34.93 -4.82
C VAL A 75 4.71 33.83 -5.31
N GLU A 76 3.63 33.52 -4.58
CA GLU A 76 2.62 32.55 -5.00
C GLU A 76 1.76 33.05 -6.18
N TRP A 77 1.38 34.34 -6.17
CA TRP A 77 0.33 34.86 -7.07
C TRP A 77 0.82 35.94 -8.05
N VAL A 78 1.99 36.54 -7.83
CA VAL A 78 2.56 37.54 -8.76
C VAL A 78 2.89 36.94 -10.12
N ALA A 79 2.99 37.77 -11.16
CA ALA A 79 3.40 37.29 -12.49
C ALA A 79 4.84 36.74 -12.48
N MET A 80 5.11 35.68 -13.25
CA MET A 80 6.44 35.06 -13.33
C MET A 80 7.52 36.02 -13.83
N THR A 81 7.13 37.02 -14.64
CA THR A 81 8.04 38.07 -15.13
C THR A 81 8.76 38.80 -14.00
N HIS A 82 8.13 39.00 -12.84
CA HIS A 82 8.76 39.64 -11.68
C HIS A 82 9.71 38.69 -10.93
N ILE A 83 9.39 37.40 -10.90
CA ILE A 83 10.24 36.36 -10.30
C ILE A 83 11.52 36.17 -11.12
N MET A 84 11.37 36.27 -12.44
CA MET A 84 12.44 36.07 -13.43
C MET A 84 13.12 37.36 -13.88
N ALA A 85 12.79 38.49 -13.25
CA ALA A 85 13.47 39.76 -13.51
C ALA A 85 14.99 39.61 -13.29
N ASP A 86 15.78 40.39 -14.03
CA ASP A 86 17.25 40.36 -14.00
C ASP A 86 17.82 38.93 -14.09
N GLU A 87 17.36 38.17 -15.09
CA GLU A 87 17.78 36.78 -15.33
C GLU A 87 17.57 35.84 -14.12
N GLY A 88 16.52 36.08 -13.35
CA GLY A 88 16.19 35.26 -12.18
C GLY A 88 17.09 35.51 -10.97
N LYS A 89 17.66 36.73 -10.84
CA LYS A 89 18.50 37.15 -9.71
C LYS A 89 17.91 36.80 -8.34
N MET A 90 16.59 36.94 -8.16
CA MET A 90 15.90 36.55 -6.93
C MET A 90 16.10 35.07 -6.60
N LEU A 91 15.96 34.17 -7.58
CA LEU A 91 16.13 32.73 -7.38
C LEU A 91 17.58 32.40 -7.02
N GLN A 92 18.54 33.09 -7.63
CA GLN A 92 19.97 32.94 -7.30
C GLN A 92 20.26 33.35 -5.86
N ILE A 93 19.75 34.52 -5.42
CA ILE A 93 19.88 34.99 -4.03
C ILE A 93 19.27 33.98 -3.06
N LEU A 94 18.05 33.51 -3.33
CA LEU A 94 17.40 32.52 -2.49
C LEU A 94 18.22 31.22 -2.37
N CYS A 95 18.80 30.73 -3.48
CA CYS A 95 19.68 29.56 -3.47
C CYS A 95 20.96 29.79 -2.66
N LEU A 96 21.58 30.98 -2.76
CA LEU A 96 22.77 31.32 -1.98
C LEU A 96 22.48 31.36 -0.48
N LEU A 97 21.32 31.90 -0.08
CA LEU A 97 20.90 31.98 1.31
C LEU A 97 20.66 30.61 1.96
N LEU A 98 20.43 29.54 1.16
CA LEU A 98 20.34 28.17 1.67
C LEU A 98 21.63 27.68 2.35
N LYS A 99 22.78 28.31 2.05
CA LYS A 99 24.07 27.94 2.67
C LYS A 99 24.26 28.51 4.07
N ASN A 100 23.45 29.51 4.46
CA ASN A 100 23.59 30.19 5.74
C ASN A 100 22.47 29.76 6.69
N GLU A 101 22.83 29.16 7.83
CA GLU A 101 21.88 28.64 8.81
C GLU A 101 20.86 29.67 9.31
N THR A 102 21.22 30.95 9.30
CA THR A 102 20.35 32.05 9.75
C THR A 102 19.22 32.34 8.75
N PHE A 103 19.43 32.08 7.46
CA PHE A 103 18.54 32.47 6.36
C PHE A 103 17.94 31.29 5.59
N GLN A 104 18.47 30.08 5.78
CA GLN A 104 18.12 28.90 4.99
C GLN A 104 16.63 28.55 5.05
N THR A 105 15.98 28.63 6.22
CA THR A 105 14.56 28.25 6.36
C THR A 105 13.63 29.24 5.66
N PRO A 106 13.69 30.56 5.91
CA PRO A 106 12.86 31.52 5.18
C PRO A 106 13.14 31.51 3.67
N ALA A 107 14.39 31.33 3.25
CA ALA A 107 14.73 31.23 1.83
C ALA A 107 14.11 29.97 1.19
N ALA A 108 14.16 28.82 1.86
CA ALA A 108 13.52 27.59 1.41
C ALA A 108 11.99 27.73 1.36
N GLU A 109 11.37 28.49 2.27
CA GLU A 109 9.93 28.78 2.23
C GLU A 109 9.54 29.59 1.00
N CYS A 110 10.29 30.66 0.69
CA CYS A 110 10.08 31.41 -0.55
C CYS A 110 10.24 30.51 -1.79
N LEU A 111 11.32 29.72 -1.86
CA LEU A 111 11.55 28.81 -2.97
C LEU A 111 10.42 27.79 -3.10
N LEU A 112 9.92 27.24 -1.99
CA LEU A 112 8.85 26.26 -1.99
C LEU A 112 7.57 26.84 -2.61
N GLN A 113 7.20 28.06 -2.24
CA GLN A 113 6.04 28.73 -2.83
C GLN A 113 6.21 28.93 -4.34
N ILE A 114 7.41 29.31 -4.80
CA ILE A 114 7.70 29.51 -6.22
C ILE A 114 7.59 28.21 -7.02
N VAL A 115 8.20 27.12 -6.53
CA VAL A 115 8.24 25.84 -7.25
C VAL A 115 6.93 25.05 -7.12
N SER A 116 6.06 25.44 -6.19
CA SER A 116 4.71 24.86 -6.03
C SER A 116 3.65 25.53 -6.90
N ARG A 117 4.03 26.56 -7.67
CA ARG A 117 3.10 27.31 -8.53
C ARG A 117 2.44 26.43 -9.58
N LYS A 118 1.13 26.62 -9.73
CA LYS A 118 0.29 26.04 -10.77
C LYS A 118 0.02 27.09 -11.85
N GLY A 119 -0.26 26.66 -13.08
CA GLY A 119 -0.53 27.56 -14.19
C GLY A 119 -0.11 26.99 -15.54
N LYS A 120 -0.11 27.84 -16.57
CA LYS A 120 0.30 27.47 -17.93
C LYS A 120 1.76 26.99 -17.94
N ALA A 121 2.08 26.05 -18.83
CA ALA A 121 3.44 25.49 -18.93
C ALA A 121 4.47 26.56 -19.35
N GLU A 122 4.11 27.41 -20.31
CA GLU A 122 4.96 28.51 -20.80
C GLU A 122 5.41 29.45 -19.68
N GLU A 123 4.49 29.84 -18.79
CA GLU A 123 4.78 30.72 -17.65
C GLU A 123 5.67 30.05 -16.59
N ARG A 124 5.70 28.72 -16.52
CA ARG A 124 6.50 27.98 -15.52
C ARG A 124 7.85 27.53 -16.07
N ARG A 125 8.02 27.51 -17.40
CA ARG A 125 9.25 27.14 -18.08
C ARG A 125 10.50 27.85 -17.55
N PRO A 126 10.47 29.16 -17.21
CA PRO A 126 11.64 29.85 -16.67
C PRO A 126 12.18 29.25 -15.36
N LEU A 127 11.37 28.52 -14.58
CA LEU A 127 11.81 27.85 -13.35
C LEU A 127 12.87 26.77 -13.58
N LEU A 128 13.04 26.30 -14.83
CA LEU A 128 14.10 25.37 -15.19
C LEU A 128 15.51 25.99 -15.01
N ILE A 129 15.64 27.30 -14.82
CA ILE A 129 16.90 27.95 -14.41
C ILE A 129 17.46 27.39 -13.10
N LEU A 130 16.62 26.81 -12.24
CA LEU A 130 17.05 26.16 -10.99
C LEU A 130 17.92 24.92 -11.22
N PHE A 131 17.95 24.38 -12.45
CA PHE A 131 18.88 23.33 -12.88
C PHE A 131 20.25 23.87 -13.35
N SER A 132 20.46 25.20 -13.34
CA SER A 132 21.78 25.80 -13.57
C SER A 132 22.83 25.30 -12.57
N ALA A 133 24.10 25.42 -12.95
CA ALA A 133 25.22 24.91 -12.13
C ALA A 133 25.24 25.57 -10.74
N ASP A 134 25.07 26.90 -10.67
CA ASP A 134 25.15 27.65 -9.42
C ASP A 134 23.99 27.32 -8.48
N ALA A 135 22.75 27.32 -8.98
CA ALA A 135 21.57 27.01 -8.19
C ALA A 135 21.61 25.57 -7.66
N MET A 136 21.91 24.60 -8.55
CA MET A 136 21.93 23.19 -8.17
C MET A 136 23.09 22.88 -7.21
N ALA A 137 24.26 23.51 -7.38
CA ALA A 137 25.38 23.34 -6.44
C ALA A 137 25.03 23.88 -5.04
N CYS A 138 24.31 25.01 -4.95
CA CYS A 138 23.85 25.53 -3.66
C CYS A 138 22.86 24.59 -2.97
N MET A 139 21.86 24.11 -3.71
CA MET A 139 20.86 23.18 -3.17
C MET A 139 21.47 21.82 -2.79
N PHE A 140 22.38 21.29 -3.61
CA PHE A 140 23.06 20.02 -3.33
C PHE A 140 23.93 20.14 -2.08
N HIS A 141 24.70 21.22 -1.94
CA HIS A 141 25.48 21.49 -0.75
C HIS A 141 24.60 21.60 0.51
N ALA A 142 23.50 22.37 0.42
CA ALA A 142 22.55 22.51 1.52
C ALA A 142 21.91 21.15 1.89
N ALA A 143 21.58 20.30 0.92
CA ALA A 143 21.04 18.97 1.16
C ALA A 143 22.04 18.04 1.84
N GLY A 144 23.31 18.07 1.44
CA GLY A 144 24.39 17.30 2.04
C GLY A 144 24.64 17.70 3.50
N VAL A 145 24.92 18.98 3.73
CA VAL A 145 25.09 19.53 5.09
C VAL A 145 23.86 19.24 5.94
N ALA A 146 22.67 19.36 5.36
CA ALA A 146 21.45 19.16 6.11
C ALA A 146 21.18 17.70 6.51
N SER A 147 21.67 16.75 5.73
CA SER A 147 21.44 15.32 6.00
C SER A 147 22.48 14.71 6.93
N GLU A 148 23.66 15.34 7.06
CA GLU A 148 24.76 14.85 7.91
C GLU A 148 24.76 15.45 9.33
N LYS A 149 24.09 16.59 9.52
CA LYS A 149 24.05 17.26 10.83
C LYS A 149 23.29 16.40 11.85
N ALA A 150 23.76 16.44 13.10
CA ALA A 150 23.08 15.79 14.22
C ALA A 150 21.63 16.28 14.37
N LEU A 151 20.78 15.43 14.93
CA LEU A 151 19.36 15.72 15.12
C LEU A 151 19.14 16.99 15.94
N ASP A 152 18.68 18.04 15.27
CA ASP A 152 18.24 19.31 15.83
C ASP A 152 16.91 19.67 15.18
N GLU A 153 15.95 20.17 15.99
CA GLU A 153 14.59 20.41 15.53
C GLU A 153 14.52 21.46 14.42
N LYS A 154 15.24 22.58 14.58
CA LYS A 154 15.24 23.66 13.57
C LYS A 154 15.84 23.17 12.26
N HIS A 155 16.92 22.44 12.37
CA HIS A 155 17.62 21.87 11.23
C HIS A 155 16.80 20.80 10.51
N TYR A 156 16.11 19.95 11.26
CA TYR A 156 15.23 18.92 10.70
C TYR A 156 14.02 19.54 9.97
N MET A 157 13.46 20.63 10.50
CA MET A 157 12.40 21.38 9.81
C MET A 157 12.90 22.01 8.51
N PHE A 158 14.14 22.53 8.48
CA PHE A 158 14.77 23.00 7.25
C PHE A 158 14.95 21.85 6.25
N LEU A 159 15.45 20.68 6.69
CA LEU A 159 15.64 19.51 5.84
C LEU A 159 14.33 19.06 5.17
N LYS A 160 13.24 18.99 5.92
CA LYS A 160 11.90 18.70 5.38
C LYS A 160 11.50 19.71 4.31
N LYS A 161 11.69 21.01 4.60
CA LYS A 161 11.35 22.10 3.67
C LYS A 161 12.19 22.01 2.39
N LEU A 162 13.50 21.79 2.50
CA LEU A 162 14.40 21.65 1.36
C LEU A 162 14.04 20.42 0.50
N THR A 163 13.65 19.31 1.14
CA THR A 163 13.13 18.13 0.43
C THR A 163 11.89 18.50 -0.38
N GLN A 164 10.95 19.24 0.21
CA GLN A 164 9.76 19.72 -0.49
C GLN A 164 10.11 20.67 -1.64
N VAL A 165 11.07 21.58 -1.48
CA VAL A 165 11.56 22.46 -2.57
C VAL A 165 12.07 21.61 -3.73
N LEU A 166 12.97 20.66 -3.47
CA LEU A 166 13.57 19.84 -4.52
C LEU A 166 12.54 18.90 -5.18
N THR A 167 11.57 18.37 -4.43
CA THR A 167 10.44 17.60 -5.01
C THR A 167 9.49 18.48 -5.83
N GLY A 168 9.28 19.73 -5.43
CA GLY A 168 8.53 20.73 -6.19
C GLY A 168 9.22 21.03 -7.53
N ILE A 169 10.54 21.26 -7.53
CA ILE A 169 11.35 21.43 -8.74
C ILE A 169 11.22 20.22 -9.68
N GLY A 170 11.29 19.00 -9.13
CA GLY A 170 11.11 17.77 -9.91
C GLY A 170 9.72 17.61 -10.49
N THR A 171 8.69 18.02 -9.75
CA THR A 171 7.30 18.04 -10.23
C THR A 171 7.13 19.05 -11.36
N GLN A 172 7.76 20.23 -11.25
CA GLN A 172 7.80 21.19 -12.35
C GLN A 172 8.47 20.58 -13.59
N LEU A 173 9.64 19.92 -13.41
CA LEU A 173 10.34 19.22 -14.48
C LEU A 173 9.43 18.20 -15.19
N CYS A 174 8.75 17.33 -14.46
CA CYS A 174 7.79 16.37 -15.02
C CYS A 174 6.67 17.01 -15.82
N SER A 175 6.26 18.21 -15.43
CA SER A 175 5.17 18.91 -16.10
C SER A 175 5.60 19.62 -17.38
N LEU A 176 6.91 19.86 -17.55
CA LEU A 176 7.51 20.70 -18.59
C LEU A 176 8.38 19.91 -19.59
N TRP A 177 9.09 18.86 -19.16
CA TRP A 177 10.00 18.09 -20.01
C TRP A 177 9.19 17.23 -21.00
N GLY A 178 9.45 17.41 -22.29
CA GLY A 178 8.76 16.71 -23.37
C GLY A 178 7.48 17.40 -23.83
N LYS A 179 7.19 18.60 -23.30
CA LYS A 179 6.14 19.47 -23.80
C LYS A 179 6.77 20.69 -24.49
N ASP A 180 6.27 20.98 -25.68
CA ASP A 180 6.82 21.99 -26.60
C ASP A 180 8.31 21.73 -26.91
N GLU A 181 9.08 22.76 -27.33
CA GLU A 181 10.49 22.66 -27.72
C GLU A 181 11.47 22.21 -26.59
N CYS A 182 11.01 21.85 -25.39
CA CYS A 182 11.85 21.41 -24.25
C CYS A 182 12.00 19.89 -24.24
N ASN A 183 12.70 19.37 -25.24
CA ASN A 183 12.95 17.94 -25.39
C ASN A 183 14.31 17.50 -24.82
N THR A 184 15.16 18.46 -24.44
CA THR A 184 16.49 18.17 -23.93
C THR A 184 16.49 17.95 -22.42
N ARG A 185 17.31 17.01 -21.96
CA ARG A 185 17.61 16.79 -20.54
C ARG A 185 18.02 18.11 -19.87
N PRO A 186 17.50 18.45 -18.68
CA PRO A 186 17.93 19.64 -17.96
C PRO A 186 19.42 19.54 -17.60
N PRO A 187 20.14 20.68 -17.57
CA PRO A 187 21.52 20.69 -17.11
C PRO A 187 21.61 20.17 -15.67
N ASN A 188 22.76 19.60 -15.29
CA ASN A 188 23.02 19.11 -13.92
C ASN A 188 21.99 18.11 -13.37
N PHE A 189 21.24 17.41 -14.23
CA PHE A 189 20.23 16.43 -13.80
C PHE A 189 20.79 15.34 -12.88
N SER A 190 22.05 14.92 -13.10
CA SER A 190 22.72 13.96 -12.22
C SER A 190 22.95 14.51 -10.80
N MET A 191 23.32 15.79 -10.67
CA MET A 191 23.54 16.43 -9.37
C MET A 191 22.21 16.58 -8.62
N TYR A 192 21.16 16.92 -9.34
CA TYR A 192 19.80 16.96 -8.81
C TYR A 192 19.34 15.59 -8.30
N LEU A 193 19.52 14.52 -9.09
CA LEU A 193 19.16 13.16 -8.67
C LEU A 193 19.98 12.69 -7.46
N GLU A 194 21.25 13.08 -7.35
CA GLU A 194 22.04 12.79 -6.15
C GLU A 194 21.51 13.53 -4.92
N ALA A 195 21.06 14.78 -5.06
CA ALA A 195 20.39 15.51 -3.97
C ALA A 195 19.13 14.78 -3.49
N ILE A 196 18.28 14.31 -4.41
CA ILE A 196 17.06 13.54 -4.09
C ILE A 196 17.42 12.18 -3.46
N ALA A 197 18.47 11.53 -3.95
CA ALA A 197 18.94 10.26 -3.41
C ALA A 197 19.43 10.43 -1.96
N THR A 198 20.05 11.55 -1.59
CA THR A 198 20.41 11.86 -0.20
C THR A 198 19.19 11.83 0.73
N PHE A 199 18.08 12.46 0.36
CA PHE A 199 16.84 12.39 1.16
C PHE A 199 16.24 10.99 1.19
N SER A 200 16.38 10.24 0.10
CA SER A 200 15.90 8.84 0.03
C SER A 200 16.70 7.92 0.96
N ARG A 201 17.99 8.21 1.18
CA ARG A 201 18.87 7.47 2.10
C ARG A 201 18.66 7.88 3.56
N HIS A 202 18.23 9.11 3.81
CA HIS A 202 18.08 9.67 5.14
C HIS A 202 17.22 8.78 6.09
N PRO A 203 17.55 8.69 7.41
CA PRO A 203 16.82 7.84 8.35
C PRO A 203 15.37 8.26 8.61
N SER A 204 15.05 9.56 8.55
CA SER A 204 13.66 10.02 8.67
C SER A 204 12.78 9.45 7.57
N LEU A 205 11.77 8.66 7.96
CA LEU A 205 10.78 8.11 7.05
C LEU A 205 9.92 9.21 6.41
N THR A 206 9.67 10.32 7.10
CA THR A 206 8.94 11.48 6.56
C THR A 206 9.70 12.12 5.40
N VAL A 207 11.00 12.35 5.57
CA VAL A 207 11.87 12.90 4.52
C VAL A 207 11.96 11.94 3.33
N ALA A 208 12.18 10.64 3.61
CA ALA A 208 12.23 9.63 2.56
C ALA A 208 10.89 9.49 1.81
N HIS A 209 9.75 9.63 2.51
CA HIS A 209 8.41 9.58 1.90
C HIS A 209 8.16 10.76 0.96
N TYR A 210 8.58 11.97 1.33
CA TYR A 210 8.53 13.14 0.44
C TYR A 210 9.33 12.90 -0.85
N ALA A 211 10.56 12.39 -0.73
CA ALA A 211 11.37 12.04 -1.90
C ALA A 211 10.74 10.91 -2.74
N ASN A 212 10.15 9.89 -2.09
CA ASN A 212 9.51 8.76 -2.77
C ASN A 212 8.33 9.17 -3.67
N ALA A 213 7.57 10.18 -3.26
CA ALA A 213 6.50 10.74 -4.10
C ALA A 213 7.02 11.22 -5.46
N LEU A 214 8.21 11.83 -5.49
CA LEU A 214 8.84 12.27 -6.73
C LEU A 214 9.32 11.09 -7.58
N TRP A 215 10.00 10.11 -6.98
CA TRP A 215 10.44 8.89 -7.68
C TRP A 215 9.29 8.20 -8.40
N THR A 216 8.13 8.08 -7.74
CA THR A 216 6.91 7.52 -8.34
C THR A 216 6.50 8.24 -9.62
N VAL A 217 6.56 9.57 -9.64
CA VAL A 217 6.22 10.38 -10.81
C VAL A 217 7.27 10.21 -11.90
N PHE A 218 8.56 10.17 -11.54
CA PHE A 218 9.65 9.94 -12.50
C PHE A 218 9.56 8.58 -13.19
N PHE A 219 9.25 7.50 -12.47
CA PHE A 219 9.05 6.19 -13.07
C PHE A 219 7.89 6.14 -14.06
N LYS A 220 6.85 6.97 -13.85
CA LYS A 220 5.69 7.05 -14.75
C LYS A 220 5.90 8.01 -15.92
N HIS A 221 6.90 8.88 -15.85
CA HIS A 221 7.10 9.92 -16.85
C HIS A 221 7.77 9.36 -18.10
N GLU A 222 7.20 9.65 -19.28
CA GLU A 222 7.59 9.01 -20.55
C GLU A 222 9.07 9.20 -20.92
N LEU A 223 9.61 10.42 -20.76
CA LEU A 223 11.02 10.71 -21.08
C LEU A 223 11.98 10.36 -19.94
N ILE A 224 11.71 10.83 -18.71
CA ILE A 224 12.57 10.59 -17.55
C ILE A 224 12.79 9.10 -17.29
N SER A 225 11.75 8.26 -17.37
CA SER A 225 11.86 6.82 -17.17
C SER A 225 12.82 6.12 -18.14
N LYS A 226 13.07 6.73 -19.31
CA LYS A 226 13.99 6.20 -20.35
C LYS A 226 15.35 6.90 -20.33
N ASP A 227 15.52 7.92 -19.49
CA ASP A 227 16.74 8.72 -19.44
C ASP A 227 17.91 7.94 -18.85
N SER A 228 19.04 7.91 -19.57
CA SER A 228 20.21 7.12 -19.16
C SER A 228 20.79 7.52 -17.79
N VAL A 229 20.71 8.80 -17.41
CA VAL A 229 21.19 9.25 -16.10
C VAL A 229 20.19 8.79 -15.06
N PHE A 230 18.89 8.98 -15.26
CA PHE A 230 17.87 8.49 -14.32
C PHE A 230 17.97 6.98 -14.07
N LEU A 231 18.13 6.19 -15.13
CA LEU A 231 18.28 4.73 -15.04
C LEU A 231 19.47 4.32 -14.16
N SER A 232 20.58 5.07 -14.19
CA SER A 232 21.76 4.82 -13.35
C SER A 232 21.53 5.05 -11.85
N PHE A 233 20.46 5.77 -11.47
CA PHE A 233 20.09 6.03 -10.08
C PHE A 233 19.11 5.01 -9.50
N ILE A 234 18.48 4.17 -10.33
CA ILE A 234 17.51 3.17 -9.86
C ILE A 234 18.12 2.20 -8.85
N PRO A 235 19.34 1.63 -9.06
CA PRO A 235 19.97 0.77 -8.05
C PRO A 235 20.16 1.48 -6.71
N LYS A 236 20.67 2.73 -6.73
CA LYS A 236 20.85 3.55 -5.53
C LYS A 236 19.53 3.80 -4.79
N TRP A 237 18.44 4.02 -5.53
CA TRP A 237 17.12 4.22 -4.96
C TRP A 237 16.58 2.93 -4.33
N VAL A 238 16.76 1.77 -4.98
CA VAL A 238 16.33 0.46 -4.45
C VAL A 238 17.04 0.17 -3.12
N GLU A 239 18.36 0.32 -3.07
CA GLU A 239 19.17 0.13 -1.86
C GLU A 239 18.74 1.07 -0.72
N ALA A 240 18.39 2.31 -1.05
CA ALA A 240 17.97 3.30 -0.05
C ALA A 240 16.55 3.04 0.50
N THR A 241 15.64 2.54 -0.36
CA THR A 241 14.21 2.46 -0.07
C THR A 241 13.80 1.09 0.49
N ALA A 242 14.39 0.00 0.00
CA ALA A 242 14.03 -1.36 0.44
C ALA A 242 14.11 -1.55 1.97
N PRO A 243 15.16 -1.10 2.68
CA PRO A 243 15.23 -1.23 4.13
C PRO A 243 14.12 -0.49 4.88
N LYS A 244 13.56 0.57 4.29
CA LYS A 244 12.51 1.40 4.92
C LYS A 244 11.13 0.74 4.92
N ILE A 245 10.97 -0.37 4.20
CA ILE A 245 9.75 -1.20 4.24
C ILE A 245 9.67 -2.01 5.54
N MET A 246 10.82 -2.27 6.18
CA MET A 246 10.88 -2.97 7.47
C MET A 246 10.12 -2.17 8.53
N LYS A 247 9.24 -2.87 9.27
CA LYS A 247 8.46 -2.27 10.35
C LYS A 247 9.38 -1.61 11.36
N VAL A 248 9.18 -0.31 11.57
CA VAL A 248 9.84 0.46 12.62
C VAL A 248 8.96 0.41 13.86
N VAL A 249 9.54 0.05 14.99
CA VAL A 249 8.84 0.07 16.28
C VAL A 249 8.90 1.49 16.82
N PHE A 250 7.75 2.06 17.19
CA PHE A 250 7.73 3.38 17.81
C PHE A 250 8.41 3.31 19.18
N PRO A 251 9.38 4.17 19.47
CA PRO A 251 10.17 4.06 20.70
C PRO A 251 9.34 4.52 21.91
N SER A 252 9.30 3.69 22.96
CA SER A 252 8.69 4.06 24.25
C SER A 252 9.55 5.04 25.06
N VAL A 253 10.85 5.10 24.77
CA VAL A 253 11.82 6.01 25.40
C VAL A 253 12.68 6.64 24.30
N LYS A 254 12.86 7.96 24.36
CA LYS A 254 13.69 8.74 23.43
C LYS A 254 15.17 8.37 23.61
N CYS A 255 15.63 7.28 23.01
CA CYS A 255 17.04 6.91 23.00
C CYS A 255 17.45 6.49 21.59
N ALA A 256 18.20 7.36 20.90
CA ALA A 256 18.82 7.02 19.63
C ALA A 256 19.99 6.06 19.91
N THR A 257 19.94 4.85 19.37
CA THR A 257 21.02 3.86 19.56
C THR A 257 21.98 3.80 18.36
N SER A 258 21.59 4.36 17.21
CA SER A 258 22.40 4.40 15.98
C SER A 258 22.05 5.61 15.10
N PRO A 259 23.01 6.18 14.33
CA PRO A 259 22.73 7.21 13.32
C PRO A 259 21.82 6.74 12.16
N THR A 260 21.60 5.42 12.02
CA THR A 260 20.65 4.85 11.04
C THR A 260 19.22 4.72 11.58
N ASP A 261 18.96 5.19 12.80
CA ASP A 261 17.70 4.97 13.49
C ASP A 261 16.64 6.00 13.05
N SER A 262 15.50 5.49 12.57
CA SER A 262 14.32 6.27 12.20
C SER A 262 13.47 6.68 13.40
N ALA A 263 13.64 6.01 14.55
CA ALA A 263 12.81 6.19 15.74
C ALA A 263 12.86 7.62 16.35
N PRO A 264 14.03 8.30 16.45
CA PRO A 264 14.09 9.67 16.98
C PRO A 264 13.31 10.69 16.14
N TYR A 265 13.30 10.51 14.82
CA TYR A 265 12.54 11.36 13.90
C TYR A 265 11.03 11.13 14.03
N ALA A 266 10.60 9.89 14.25
CA ALA A 266 9.20 9.57 14.47
C ALA A 266 8.65 10.29 15.71
N VAL A 267 9.43 10.38 16.79
CA VAL A 267 9.01 11.07 18.02
C VAL A 267 8.94 12.60 17.87
N LEU A 268 9.67 13.18 16.91
CA LEU A 268 9.53 14.60 16.59
C LEU A 268 8.33 14.89 15.69
N ASP A 269 7.88 13.89 14.93
CA ASP A 269 6.86 14.05 13.90
C ASP A 269 5.46 13.66 14.34
N TYR A 270 5.34 12.79 15.33
CA TYR A 270 4.08 12.17 15.75
C TYR A 270 3.95 12.17 17.27
N ASP A 271 2.73 12.41 17.73
CA ASP A 271 2.44 12.52 19.17
C ASP A 271 2.23 11.15 19.82
N SER A 272 1.89 10.11 19.03
CA SER A 272 1.61 8.76 19.53
C SER A 272 2.07 7.64 18.58
N GLU A 273 2.19 6.41 19.13
CA GLU A 273 2.50 5.22 18.34
C GLU A 273 1.44 4.95 17.27
N GLU A 274 0.18 5.23 17.58
CA GLU A 274 -0.94 5.03 16.66
C GLU A 274 -0.88 5.97 15.45
N GLU A 275 -0.61 7.25 15.68
CA GLU A 275 -0.44 8.23 14.59
C GLU A 275 0.74 7.84 13.69
N PHE A 276 1.86 7.44 14.31
CA PHE A 276 3.01 6.93 13.57
C PHE A 276 2.68 5.67 12.77
N ASN A 277 1.93 4.73 13.34
CA ASN A 277 1.55 3.50 12.64
C ASN A 277 0.67 3.81 11.41
N ILE A 278 -0.28 4.75 11.50
CA ILE A 278 -1.09 5.21 10.36
C ILE A 278 -0.19 5.76 9.26
N PHE A 279 0.73 6.66 9.62
CA PHE A 279 1.70 7.21 8.68
C PHE A 279 2.58 6.12 8.07
N PHE A 280 3.15 5.24 8.89
CA PHE A 280 4.06 4.18 8.47
C PHE A 280 3.38 3.24 7.48
N HIS A 281 2.13 2.85 7.73
CA HIS A 281 1.36 2.03 6.81
C HIS A 281 1.15 2.70 5.45
N ARG A 282 0.86 4.01 5.43
CA ARG A 282 0.75 4.79 4.19
C ARG A 282 2.09 4.88 3.47
N CYS A 283 3.14 5.29 4.18
CA CYS A 283 4.51 5.40 3.66
C CYS A 283 4.98 4.09 3.02
N ARG A 284 4.80 2.96 3.73
CA ARG A 284 5.11 1.61 3.24
C ARG A 284 4.32 1.26 1.98
N THR A 285 3.02 1.55 1.96
CA THR A 285 2.15 1.30 0.79
C THR A 285 2.61 2.09 -0.43
N ASP A 286 2.91 3.38 -0.26
CA ASP A 286 3.37 4.25 -1.35
C ASP A 286 4.74 3.79 -1.89
N MET A 287 5.67 3.40 -1.02
CA MET A 287 6.98 2.85 -1.43
C MET A 287 6.81 1.52 -2.20
N LEU A 288 5.93 0.62 -1.76
CA LEU A 288 5.63 -0.62 -2.48
C LEU A 288 5.01 -0.36 -3.86
N ASP A 289 4.13 0.63 -3.98
CA ASP A 289 3.59 1.02 -5.28
C ASP A 289 4.68 1.63 -6.18
N THR A 290 5.64 2.34 -5.59
CA THR A 290 6.83 2.85 -6.29
C THR A 290 7.70 1.70 -6.81
N PHE A 291 7.90 0.63 -6.04
CA PHE A 291 8.59 -0.59 -6.49
C PHE A 291 7.91 -1.22 -7.71
N LYS A 292 6.57 -1.21 -7.78
CA LYS A 292 5.84 -1.69 -8.96
C LYS A 292 6.18 -0.84 -10.20
N GLN A 293 6.22 0.48 -10.06
CA GLN A 293 6.57 1.39 -11.16
C GLN A 293 8.04 1.25 -11.56
N ALA A 294 8.95 1.18 -10.59
CA ALA A 294 10.37 0.95 -10.83
C ALA A 294 10.61 -0.36 -11.59
N THR A 295 9.84 -1.41 -11.29
CA THR A 295 9.93 -2.70 -11.99
C THR A 295 9.50 -2.61 -13.45
N LEU A 296 8.51 -1.78 -13.78
CA LEU A 296 8.11 -1.55 -15.18
C LEU A 296 9.21 -0.84 -15.98
N VAL A 297 10.09 -0.10 -15.31
CA VAL A 297 11.19 0.67 -15.93
C VAL A 297 12.50 -0.12 -15.97
N ALA A 298 12.89 -0.75 -14.86
CA ALA A 298 14.15 -1.48 -14.71
C ALA A 298 13.92 -2.83 -13.99
N PRO A 299 13.24 -3.79 -14.64
CA PRO A 299 12.82 -5.05 -14.03
C PRO A 299 13.99 -5.91 -13.55
N LEU A 300 15.12 -5.89 -14.26
CA LEU A 300 16.30 -6.65 -13.88
C LEU A 300 16.95 -6.11 -12.60
N VAL A 301 16.97 -4.79 -12.41
CA VAL A 301 17.55 -4.16 -11.22
C VAL A 301 16.72 -4.50 -9.98
N THR A 302 15.40 -4.31 -10.05
CA THR A 302 14.53 -4.59 -8.90
C THR A 302 14.50 -6.08 -8.58
N PHE A 303 14.49 -6.97 -9.58
CA PHE A 303 14.53 -8.41 -9.36
C PHE A 303 15.87 -8.89 -8.79
N THR A 304 17.01 -8.41 -9.30
CA THR A 304 18.33 -8.84 -8.82
C THR A 304 18.52 -8.51 -7.34
N TYR A 305 18.15 -7.30 -6.93
CA TYR A 305 18.21 -6.92 -5.53
C TYR A 305 17.29 -7.79 -4.65
N MET A 306 16.07 -8.12 -5.12
CA MET A 306 15.17 -9.05 -4.40
C MET A 306 15.72 -10.48 -4.33
N GLN A 307 16.34 -10.96 -5.40
CA GLN A 307 16.96 -12.27 -5.47
C GLN A 307 18.07 -12.40 -4.42
N GLU A 308 18.95 -11.39 -4.33
CA GLU A 308 20.02 -11.35 -3.35
C GLU A 308 19.48 -11.28 -1.91
N TRP A 309 18.51 -10.39 -1.65
CA TRP A 309 17.92 -10.26 -0.32
C TRP A 309 17.25 -11.55 0.15
N LEU A 310 16.44 -12.19 -0.71
CA LEU A 310 15.78 -13.45 -0.39
C LEU A 310 16.79 -14.57 -0.14
N SER A 311 17.81 -14.69 -0.98
CA SER A 311 18.85 -15.72 -0.85
C SER A 311 19.60 -15.57 0.48
N VAL A 312 20.02 -14.35 0.83
CA VAL A 312 20.70 -14.05 2.10
C VAL A 312 19.80 -14.34 3.29
N ARG A 313 18.52 -13.96 3.23
CA ARG A 313 17.58 -14.18 4.33
C ARG A 313 17.28 -15.67 4.55
N ILE A 314 17.14 -16.46 3.48
CA ILE A 314 17.01 -17.93 3.57
C ILE A 314 18.26 -18.53 4.23
N GLN A 315 19.46 -18.14 3.79
CA GLN A 315 20.72 -18.63 4.38
C GLN A 315 20.83 -18.31 5.87
N LYS A 316 20.48 -17.08 6.29
CA LYS A 316 20.45 -16.70 7.71
C LYS A 316 19.50 -17.58 8.53
N THR A 317 18.30 -17.85 8.02
CA THR A 317 17.31 -18.70 8.70
C THR A 317 17.74 -20.16 8.78
N LEU A 318 18.51 -20.67 7.81
CA LEU A 318 19.06 -22.03 7.87
C LEU A 318 20.18 -22.17 8.91
N ASN A 319 21.01 -21.14 9.05
CA ASN A 319 22.22 -21.21 9.88
C ASN A 319 21.98 -20.85 11.36
N ILE A 320 20.89 -20.14 11.66
CA ILE A 320 20.60 -19.63 13.00
C ILE A 320 19.26 -20.21 13.47
N PRO A 321 19.27 -21.23 14.35
CA PRO A 321 18.05 -21.70 15.00
C PRO A 321 17.55 -20.61 15.94
N GLU A 322 16.48 -19.92 15.53
CA GLU A 322 15.84 -18.89 16.35
C GLU A 322 14.66 -19.49 17.15
N PRO A 323 14.38 -18.98 18.36
CA PRO A 323 13.14 -19.31 19.06
C PRO A 323 11.93 -18.83 18.24
N LEU A 324 10.73 -19.27 18.63
CA LEU A 324 9.49 -18.80 18.01
C LEU A 324 9.46 -17.26 18.01
N CYS A 325 9.30 -16.69 16.82
CA CYS A 325 9.28 -15.28 16.55
C CYS A 325 7.98 -14.64 17.06
N THR A 326 8.09 -13.36 17.40
CA THR A 326 6.94 -12.47 17.61
C THR A 326 6.86 -11.48 16.45
N VAL A 327 5.77 -10.71 16.39
CA VAL A 327 5.59 -9.65 15.37
C VAL A 327 6.62 -8.50 15.49
N GLN A 328 7.38 -8.47 16.59
CA GLN A 328 8.46 -7.50 16.83
C GLN A 328 9.86 -8.12 16.63
N SER A 329 9.96 -9.43 16.39
CA SER A 329 11.24 -10.09 16.15
C SER A 329 11.90 -9.55 14.87
N PRO A 330 13.19 -9.17 14.89
CA PRO A 330 13.88 -8.64 13.71
C PRO A 330 13.79 -9.56 12.48
N SER A 331 13.91 -10.87 12.70
CA SER A 331 13.78 -11.89 11.66
C SER A 331 12.41 -11.85 10.97
N TYR A 332 11.32 -11.79 11.74
CA TYR A 332 9.97 -11.68 11.21
C TYR A 332 9.76 -10.35 10.46
N ILE A 333 10.24 -9.23 11.01
CA ILE A 333 10.13 -7.90 10.39
C ILE A 333 10.81 -7.88 9.01
N GLU A 334 12.01 -8.47 8.92
CA GLU A 334 12.74 -8.59 7.65
C GLU A 334 11.99 -9.47 6.65
N TRP A 335 11.52 -10.65 7.08
CA TRP A 335 10.75 -11.57 6.25
C TRP A 335 9.42 -10.97 5.74
N GLU A 336 8.70 -10.24 6.60
CA GLU A 336 7.47 -9.55 6.22
C GLU A 336 7.75 -8.53 5.12
N ALA A 337 8.70 -7.62 5.35
CA ALA A 337 9.08 -6.59 4.39
C ALA A 337 9.53 -7.20 3.05
N LEU A 338 10.40 -8.21 3.10
CA LEU A 338 10.89 -8.92 1.93
C LEU A 338 9.74 -9.50 1.11
N SER A 339 8.80 -10.20 1.76
CA SER A 339 7.65 -10.81 1.07
C SER A 339 6.77 -9.77 0.37
N MET A 340 6.62 -8.57 0.95
CA MET A 340 5.83 -7.48 0.36
C MET A 340 6.52 -6.86 -0.86
N VAL A 341 7.84 -6.63 -0.78
CA VAL A 341 8.59 -6.07 -1.92
C VAL A 341 8.66 -7.11 -3.05
N LEU A 342 8.86 -8.39 -2.73
CA LEU A 342 8.87 -9.48 -3.70
C LEU A 342 7.53 -9.58 -4.45
N ASP A 343 6.38 -9.56 -3.76
CA ASP A 343 5.07 -9.55 -4.41
C ASP A 343 4.89 -8.29 -5.27
N SER A 344 5.34 -7.12 -4.81
CA SER A 344 5.28 -5.88 -5.57
C SER A 344 6.07 -5.96 -6.88
N VAL A 345 7.32 -6.45 -6.85
CA VAL A 345 8.17 -6.64 -8.03
C VAL A 345 7.56 -7.69 -8.96
N LEU A 346 7.25 -8.88 -8.46
CA LEU A 346 6.78 -10.00 -9.29
C LEU A 346 5.35 -9.81 -9.83
N SER A 347 4.55 -8.93 -9.23
CA SER A 347 3.22 -8.58 -9.76
C SER A 347 3.27 -7.90 -11.14
N ARG A 348 4.40 -7.29 -11.51
CA ARG A 348 4.57 -6.51 -12.76
C ARG A 348 5.47 -7.17 -13.80
N ILE A 349 6.24 -8.19 -13.44
CA ILE A 349 7.28 -8.79 -14.29
C ILE A 349 6.75 -9.29 -15.65
N VAL A 350 5.52 -9.79 -15.72
CA VAL A 350 4.90 -10.28 -16.96
C VAL A 350 4.56 -9.13 -17.92
N MET A 351 4.33 -7.92 -17.38
CA MET A 351 4.05 -6.72 -18.17
C MET A 351 5.32 -6.11 -18.78
N CYS A 352 6.50 -6.54 -18.31
CA CYS A 352 7.78 -6.00 -18.73
C CYS A 352 8.24 -6.65 -20.05
N ALA A 353 8.86 -5.84 -20.93
CA ALA A 353 9.44 -6.31 -22.19
C ALA A 353 10.70 -7.14 -21.94
N GLU A 354 11.64 -6.58 -21.17
CA GLU A 354 12.78 -7.33 -20.64
C GLU A 354 12.39 -8.01 -19.33
N ARG A 355 12.70 -9.30 -19.20
CA ARG A 355 12.31 -10.10 -18.04
C ARG A 355 13.51 -10.84 -17.48
N PRO A 356 13.58 -11.01 -16.14
CA PRO A 356 14.49 -11.96 -15.52
C PRO A 356 14.36 -13.36 -16.10
N ALA A 357 15.47 -14.10 -16.11
CA ALA A 357 15.49 -15.48 -16.57
C ALA A 357 14.54 -16.35 -15.71
N VAL A 358 13.71 -17.16 -16.38
CA VAL A 358 12.78 -18.08 -15.70
C VAL A 358 13.52 -19.01 -14.73
N SER A 359 14.71 -19.48 -15.12
CA SER A 359 15.56 -20.33 -14.29
C SER A 359 15.96 -19.68 -12.96
N ALA A 360 16.23 -18.36 -12.95
CA ALA A 360 16.56 -17.63 -11.72
C ALA A 360 15.36 -17.58 -10.77
N GLY A 361 14.17 -17.30 -11.29
CA GLY A 361 12.93 -17.35 -10.52
C GLY A 361 12.60 -18.73 -9.98
N LEU A 362 12.79 -19.78 -10.79
CA LEU A 362 12.60 -21.18 -10.35
C LEU A 362 13.63 -21.61 -9.32
N HIS A 363 14.86 -21.10 -9.39
CA HIS A 363 15.88 -21.36 -8.37
C HIS A 363 15.49 -20.75 -7.02
N LEU A 364 15.00 -19.50 -6.99
CA LEU A 364 14.47 -18.91 -5.76
C LEU A 364 13.28 -19.70 -5.20
N LEU A 365 12.38 -20.17 -6.08
CA LEU A 365 11.27 -21.02 -5.67
C LEU A 365 11.76 -22.33 -5.04
N ASP A 366 12.79 -22.95 -5.62
CA ASP A 366 13.40 -24.16 -5.09
C ASP A 366 13.97 -23.95 -3.68
N LEU A 367 14.68 -22.84 -3.46
CA LEU A 367 15.19 -22.45 -2.14
C LEU A 367 14.06 -22.26 -1.13
N CYS A 368 12.97 -21.59 -1.51
CA CYS A 368 11.79 -21.43 -0.65
C CYS A 368 11.11 -22.78 -0.33
N LEU A 369 11.01 -23.68 -1.30
CA LEU A 369 10.41 -25.01 -1.12
C LEU A 369 11.27 -25.90 -0.22
N ALA A 370 12.59 -25.76 -0.26
CA ALA A 370 13.53 -26.49 0.59
C ALA A 370 13.51 -26.03 2.06
N LEU A 371 13.13 -24.78 2.33
CA LEU A 371 13.10 -24.23 3.69
C LEU A 371 11.90 -24.78 4.50
N GLU A 372 12.14 -25.38 5.66
CA GLU A 372 11.10 -25.91 6.56
C GLU A 372 11.10 -25.16 7.91
N PRO A 373 10.53 -23.95 7.98
CA PRO A 373 10.50 -23.19 9.22
C PRO A 373 9.52 -23.82 10.20
N GLN A 374 9.95 -23.97 11.46
CA GLN A 374 9.08 -24.39 12.57
C GLN A 374 8.25 -23.23 13.11
N ASP A 375 8.65 -21.99 12.82
CA ASP A 375 7.94 -20.81 13.26
C ASP A 375 6.74 -20.50 12.34
N PRO A 376 5.51 -20.35 12.89
CA PRO A 376 4.33 -20.09 12.08
C PRO A 376 4.38 -18.72 11.37
N LEU A 377 4.93 -17.68 11.99
CA LEU A 377 5.00 -16.36 11.35
C LEU A 377 5.93 -16.39 10.14
N ILE A 378 7.09 -17.03 10.26
CA ILE A 378 8.02 -17.23 9.14
C ILE A 378 7.44 -18.15 8.07
N LEU A 379 6.74 -19.23 8.45
CA LEU A 379 6.05 -20.08 7.49
C LEU A 379 4.99 -19.29 6.69
N SER A 380 4.25 -18.38 7.34
CA SER A 380 3.29 -17.52 6.67
C SER A 380 3.95 -16.60 5.63
N THR A 381 5.05 -15.93 5.96
CA THR A 381 5.77 -15.06 5.01
C THR A 381 6.44 -15.85 3.89
N LEU A 382 6.90 -17.07 4.16
CA LEU A 382 7.41 -18.00 3.15
C LEU A 382 6.32 -18.37 2.13
N LEU A 383 5.09 -18.64 2.58
CA LEU A 383 3.95 -18.87 1.68
C LEU A 383 3.66 -17.66 0.78
N SER A 384 3.79 -16.42 1.31
CA SER A 384 3.71 -15.20 0.48
C SER A 384 4.79 -15.17 -0.59
N CYS A 385 6.03 -15.57 -0.25
CA CYS A 385 7.13 -15.63 -1.21
C CYS A 385 6.87 -16.66 -2.31
N ILE A 386 6.42 -17.87 -1.94
CA ILE A 386 6.02 -18.94 -2.87
C ILE A 386 4.88 -18.44 -3.77
N SER A 387 3.90 -17.73 -3.21
CA SER A 387 2.79 -17.13 -3.96
C SER A 387 3.27 -16.16 -5.04
N ALA A 388 4.21 -15.28 -4.69
CA ALA A 388 4.78 -14.30 -5.61
C ALA A 388 5.60 -14.98 -6.72
N LEU A 389 6.44 -15.96 -6.35
CA LEU A 389 7.31 -16.71 -7.27
C LEU A 389 6.55 -17.65 -8.20
N PHE A 390 5.29 -17.99 -7.89
CA PHE A 390 4.44 -18.84 -8.73
C PHE A 390 4.32 -18.31 -10.18
N VAL A 391 4.47 -17.00 -10.40
CA VAL A 391 4.50 -16.40 -11.75
C VAL A 391 5.52 -17.05 -12.68
N PHE A 392 6.67 -17.49 -12.16
CA PHE A 392 7.70 -18.15 -12.96
C PHE A 392 7.31 -19.55 -13.42
N LEU A 393 6.44 -20.26 -12.69
CA LEU A 393 5.86 -21.51 -13.17
C LEU A 393 5.00 -21.26 -14.41
N SER A 394 4.18 -20.20 -14.40
CA SER A 394 3.35 -19.83 -15.55
C SER A 394 4.15 -19.41 -16.78
N MET A 395 5.41 -19.02 -16.61
CA MET A 395 6.33 -18.67 -17.69
C MET A 395 7.25 -19.83 -18.10
N SER A 396 7.25 -20.93 -17.35
CA SER A 396 8.14 -22.07 -17.59
C SER A 396 7.55 -23.06 -18.60
N PRO A 397 8.40 -23.86 -19.27
CA PRO A 397 7.93 -24.99 -20.08
C PRO A 397 7.08 -25.96 -19.25
N ALA A 398 6.17 -26.67 -19.91
CA ALA A 398 5.25 -27.61 -19.25
C ALA A 398 5.99 -28.66 -18.41
N GLU A 399 7.11 -29.20 -18.91
CA GLU A 399 7.94 -30.19 -18.22
C GLU A 399 8.43 -29.70 -16.85
N SER A 400 8.95 -28.47 -16.78
CA SER A 400 9.37 -27.84 -15.53
C SER A 400 8.19 -27.63 -14.58
N SER A 401 7.07 -27.12 -15.11
CA SER A 401 5.85 -26.91 -14.32
C SER A 401 5.35 -28.20 -13.67
N THR A 402 5.40 -29.33 -14.40
CA THR A 402 5.00 -30.65 -13.89
C THR A 402 5.86 -31.12 -12.72
N ASN A 403 7.14 -30.73 -12.66
CA ASN A 403 8.04 -31.10 -11.57
C ASN A 403 7.87 -30.23 -10.31
N TYR A 404 7.69 -28.91 -10.49
CA TYR A 404 7.59 -27.98 -9.37
C TYR A 404 6.18 -27.89 -8.78
N LEU A 405 5.13 -27.99 -9.59
CA LEU A 405 3.75 -27.81 -9.13
C LEU A 405 3.37 -28.78 -8.00
N PRO A 406 3.67 -30.09 -8.06
CA PRO A 406 3.41 -31.00 -6.95
C PRO A 406 4.10 -30.56 -5.66
N ARG A 407 5.39 -30.15 -5.72
CA ARG A 407 6.15 -29.69 -4.56
C ARG A 407 5.56 -28.42 -3.94
N VAL A 408 5.07 -27.50 -4.76
CA VAL A 408 4.37 -26.30 -4.31
C VAL A 408 3.06 -26.67 -3.60
N LEU A 409 2.25 -27.53 -4.21
CA LEU A 409 1.00 -27.99 -3.61
C LEU A 409 1.25 -28.73 -2.29
N ASP A 410 2.24 -29.62 -2.24
CA ASP A 410 2.63 -30.34 -1.03
C ASP A 410 3.01 -29.34 0.08
N LYS A 411 3.79 -28.30 -0.22
CA LYS A 411 4.13 -27.25 0.75
C LYS A 411 2.90 -26.50 1.28
N ILE A 412 1.96 -26.16 0.40
CA ILE A 412 0.71 -25.46 0.77
C ILE A 412 -0.16 -26.36 1.64
N PHE A 413 -0.36 -27.62 1.25
CA PHE A 413 -1.17 -28.57 2.02
C PHE A 413 -0.52 -28.95 3.35
N SER A 414 0.82 -29.05 3.43
CA SER A 414 1.53 -29.20 4.69
C SER A 414 1.32 -28.01 5.62
N ALA A 415 1.36 -26.78 5.10
CA ALA A 415 1.06 -25.59 5.90
C ALA A 415 -0.41 -25.50 6.33
N LEU A 416 -1.33 -26.01 5.50
CA LEU A 416 -2.76 -26.08 5.81
C LEU A 416 -3.04 -27.00 7.01
N VAL A 417 -2.28 -28.09 7.18
CA VAL A 417 -2.39 -29.01 8.32
C VAL A 417 -1.40 -28.71 9.45
N PHE A 418 -0.66 -27.61 9.37
CA PHE A 418 0.36 -27.24 10.35
C PHE A 418 -0.20 -27.08 11.77
N THR A 419 0.56 -27.56 12.75
CA THR A 419 0.29 -27.46 14.19
C THR A 419 1.60 -27.46 14.97
N LEU A 420 1.66 -26.71 16.07
CA LEU A 420 2.80 -26.79 16.97
C LEU A 420 2.71 -28.03 17.89
N PRO A 421 3.85 -28.53 18.41
CA PRO A 421 3.84 -29.66 19.35
C PRO A 421 2.94 -29.39 20.56
N GLY A 422 2.00 -30.30 20.83
CA GLY A 422 1.09 -30.22 21.97
C GLY A 422 -0.20 -29.42 21.71
N GLU A 423 -0.38 -28.80 20.55
CA GLU A 423 -1.63 -28.11 20.20
C GLU A 423 -2.68 -29.08 19.65
N THR A 424 -3.92 -28.96 20.14
CA THR A 424 -5.14 -29.55 19.58
C THR A 424 -5.89 -28.52 18.72
N LYS A 425 -6.93 -28.94 18.00
CA LYS A 425 -7.75 -28.04 17.16
C LYS A 425 -8.33 -26.85 17.93
N GLU A 426 -8.72 -27.06 19.18
CA GLU A 426 -9.32 -26.06 20.05
C GLU A 426 -8.26 -25.12 20.63
N THR A 427 -7.07 -25.65 20.91
CA THR A 427 -5.99 -24.95 21.63
C THR A 427 -4.97 -24.28 20.72
N ARG A 428 -5.06 -24.43 19.39
CA ARG A 428 -4.13 -23.79 18.44
C ARG A 428 -4.03 -22.29 18.68
N SER A 429 -2.79 -21.80 18.74
CA SER A 429 -2.47 -20.39 18.81
C SER A 429 -3.00 -19.60 17.60
N ARG A 430 -3.13 -18.28 17.76
CA ARG A 430 -3.60 -17.38 16.71
C ARG A 430 -2.68 -17.39 15.48
N SER A 431 -1.36 -17.48 15.68
CA SER A 431 -0.37 -17.54 14.61
C SER A 431 -0.52 -18.82 13.77
N VAL A 432 -0.72 -19.98 14.39
CA VAL A 432 -0.97 -21.25 13.69
C VAL A 432 -2.28 -21.18 12.90
N LYS A 433 -3.36 -20.69 13.50
CA LYS A 433 -4.64 -20.47 12.79
C LYS A 433 -4.46 -19.54 11.57
N ASN A 434 -3.64 -18.50 11.69
CA ASN A 434 -3.35 -17.58 10.61
C ASN A 434 -2.59 -18.25 9.45
N VAL A 435 -1.58 -19.07 9.71
CA VAL A 435 -0.82 -19.80 8.67
C VAL A 435 -1.73 -20.72 7.87
N ARG A 436 -2.55 -21.50 8.56
CA ARG A 436 -3.44 -22.46 7.91
C ARG A 436 -4.48 -21.75 7.05
N ARG A 437 -5.06 -20.66 7.55
CA ARG A 437 -5.94 -19.78 6.78
C ARG A 437 -5.21 -19.15 5.58
N HIS A 438 -3.95 -18.77 5.74
CA HIS A 438 -3.15 -18.24 4.66
C HIS A 438 -2.92 -19.31 3.57
N ALA A 439 -2.59 -20.55 3.94
CA ALA A 439 -2.46 -21.65 2.99
C ALA A 439 -3.77 -21.91 2.21
N ALA A 440 -4.92 -21.92 2.89
CA ALA A 440 -6.22 -22.06 2.25
C ALA A 440 -6.52 -20.89 1.28
N SER A 441 -6.24 -19.65 1.71
CA SER A 441 -6.41 -18.45 0.86
C SER A 441 -5.44 -18.44 -0.32
N LEU A 442 -4.23 -18.99 -0.16
CA LEU A 442 -3.26 -19.13 -1.24
C LEU A 442 -3.78 -20.06 -2.33
N MET A 443 -4.44 -21.18 -1.97
CA MET A 443 -5.12 -22.04 -2.94
C MET A 443 -6.16 -21.27 -3.77
N VAL A 444 -6.96 -20.41 -3.13
CA VAL A 444 -7.90 -19.52 -3.83
C VAL A 444 -7.17 -18.57 -4.78
N LYS A 445 -6.09 -17.92 -4.31
CA LYS A 445 -5.30 -16.97 -5.12
C LYS A 445 -4.70 -17.63 -6.36
N ILE A 446 -4.09 -18.82 -6.23
CA ILE A 446 -3.53 -19.53 -7.38
C ILE A 446 -4.61 -20.15 -8.27
N GLY A 447 -5.72 -20.62 -7.69
CA GLY A 447 -6.91 -21.08 -8.43
C GLY A 447 -7.51 -20.00 -9.31
N GLN A 448 -7.56 -18.76 -8.82
CA GLN A 448 -8.04 -17.60 -9.57
C GLN A 448 -7.03 -17.12 -10.63
N LYS A 449 -5.74 -17.05 -10.28
CA LYS A 449 -4.73 -16.41 -11.14
C LYS A 449 -4.11 -17.36 -12.17
N TYR A 450 -4.00 -18.65 -11.85
CA TYR A 450 -3.34 -19.66 -12.70
C TYR A 450 -4.17 -20.96 -12.85
N PRO A 451 -5.47 -20.88 -13.16
CA PRO A 451 -6.35 -22.05 -13.21
C PRO A 451 -5.88 -23.10 -14.23
N LEU A 452 -5.33 -22.67 -15.37
CA LEU A 452 -4.86 -23.57 -16.43
C LEU A 452 -3.65 -24.42 -16.02
N LEU A 453 -2.82 -23.95 -15.07
CA LEU A 453 -1.73 -24.76 -14.51
C LEU A 453 -2.26 -25.83 -13.55
N LEU A 454 -3.38 -25.55 -12.87
CA LEU A 454 -3.95 -26.42 -11.85
C LEU A 454 -4.95 -27.42 -12.44
N LEU A 455 -5.56 -27.09 -13.58
CA LEU A 455 -6.57 -27.91 -14.25
C LEU A 455 -6.11 -29.36 -14.52
N PRO A 456 -4.88 -29.62 -15.00
CA PRO A 456 -4.42 -31.00 -15.25
C PRO A 456 -4.29 -31.86 -13.98
N VAL A 457 -4.18 -31.22 -12.81
CA VAL A 457 -4.06 -31.88 -11.51
C VAL A 457 -5.31 -31.70 -10.64
N PHE A 458 -6.42 -31.21 -11.22
CA PHE A 458 -7.66 -30.92 -10.50
C PHE A 458 -8.15 -32.11 -9.67
N ASP A 459 -8.21 -33.31 -10.26
CA ASP A 459 -8.73 -34.50 -9.56
C ASP A 459 -7.85 -34.89 -8.36
N ARG A 460 -6.53 -34.70 -8.47
CA ARG A 460 -5.61 -34.91 -7.34
C ARG A 460 -5.84 -33.87 -6.24
N ILE A 461 -6.04 -32.60 -6.58
CA ILE A 461 -6.36 -31.54 -5.61
C ILE A 461 -7.70 -31.85 -4.92
N LYS A 462 -8.74 -32.18 -5.70
CA LYS A 462 -10.07 -32.56 -5.17
C LYS A 462 -9.99 -33.74 -4.22
N MET A 463 -9.23 -34.79 -4.58
CA MET A 463 -9.02 -35.94 -3.71
C MET A 463 -8.38 -35.55 -2.38
N ILE A 464 -7.30 -34.75 -2.40
CA ILE A 464 -6.64 -34.27 -1.17
C ILE A 464 -7.60 -33.46 -0.30
N VAL A 465 -8.40 -32.56 -0.91
CA VAL A 465 -9.39 -31.75 -0.18
C VAL A 465 -10.44 -32.63 0.47
N ASN A 466 -11.00 -33.59 -0.27
CA ASN A 466 -11.98 -34.53 0.27
C ASN A 466 -11.41 -35.39 1.41
N ASP A 467 -10.17 -35.87 1.27
CA ASP A 467 -9.49 -36.63 2.32
C ASP A 467 -9.27 -35.80 3.59
N LEU A 468 -8.96 -34.52 3.45
CA LEU A 468 -8.80 -33.60 4.58
C LEU A 468 -10.14 -33.23 5.22
N GLU A 469 -11.20 -33.07 4.43
CA GLU A 469 -12.55 -32.79 4.93
C GLU A 469 -13.12 -33.98 5.72
N ASN A 470 -12.85 -35.21 5.27
CA ASN A 470 -13.31 -36.43 5.93
C ASN A 470 -12.51 -36.77 7.20
N LYS A 471 -11.32 -36.20 7.39
CA LYS A 471 -10.52 -36.39 8.60
C LYS A 471 -11.06 -35.52 9.73
N ALA A 472 -11.56 -36.18 10.79
CA ALA A 472 -11.95 -35.51 12.01
C ALA A 472 -10.83 -34.59 12.51
N ASP A 473 -11.19 -33.35 12.82
CA ASP A 473 -10.32 -32.32 13.40
C ASP A 473 -9.12 -31.84 12.56
N ALA A 474 -9.06 -32.26 11.30
CA ALA A 474 -8.03 -31.81 10.37
C ALA A 474 -8.19 -30.34 10.00
N LEU A 475 -9.40 -29.91 9.57
CA LEU A 475 -9.68 -28.55 9.09
C LEU A 475 -10.78 -27.82 9.89
N SER A 476 -10.73 -26.49 9.86
CA SER A 476 -11.84 -25.64 10.27
C SER A 476 -12.83 -25.43 9.12
N LYS A 477 -14.07 -25.03 9.42
CA LYS A 477 -15.10 -24.77 8.40
C LYS A 477 -14.66 -23.73 7.37
N LEU A 478 -14.04 -22.64 7.82
CA LEU A 478 -13.53 -21.59 6.93
C LEU A 478 -12.41 -22.10 6.01
N GLU A 479 -11.54 -22.97 6.51
CA GLU A 479 -10.49 -23.61 5.69
C GLU A 479 -11.13 -24.49 4.60
N ILE A 480 -12.14 -25.29 4.94
CA ILE A 480 -12.88 -26.12 3.97
C ILE A 480 -13.54 -25.24 2.89
N ILE A 481 -14.25 -24.19 3.30
CA ILE A 481 -14.92 -23.27 2.38
C ILE A 481 -13.91 -22.61 1.42
N CYS A 482 -12.74 -22.18 1.92
CA CYS A 482 -11.68 -21.64 1.06
C CYS A 482 -11.17 -22.67 0.04
N LEU A 483 -11.02 -23.94 0.42
CA LEU A 483 -10.61 -24.99 -0.53
C LEU A 483 -11.69 -25.28 -1.56
N GLN A 484 -12.96 -25.29 -1.15
CA GLN A 484 -14.10 -25.41 -2.05
C GLN A 484 -14.16 -24.23 -3.03
N GLU A 485 -13.92 -22.99 -2.57
CA GLU A 485 -13.78 -21.82 -3.45
C GLU A 485 -12.66 -22.00 -4.48
N ALA A 486 -11.50 -22.53 -4.05
CA ALA A 486 -10.38 -22.80 -4.96
C ALA A 486 -10.75 -23.85 -6.02
N LEU A 487 -11.43 -24.92 -5.63
CA LEU A 487 -11.90 -25.95 -6.57
C LEU A 487 -12.94 -25.37 -7.55
N LEU A 488 -13.88 -24.55 -7.08
CA LEU A 488 -14.86 -23.88 -7.93
C LEU A 488 -14.16 -22.99 -8.99
N LEU A 489 -13.19 -22.19 -8.56
CA LEU A 489 -12.39 -21.35 -9.45
C LEU A 489 -11.67 -22.15 -10.54
N ILE A 490 -11.06 -23.28 -10.18
CA ILE A 490 -10.40 -24.16 -11.16
C ILE A 490 -11.44 -24.81 -12.08
N SER A 491 -12.59 -25.21 -11.53
CA SER A 491 -13.66 -25.90 -12.28
C SER A 491 -14.30 -25.05 -13.38
N ASN A 492 -14.35 -23.72 -13.23
CA ASN A 492 -14.80 -22.80 -14.30
C ASN A 492 -14.00 -22.96 -15.61
N HIS A 493 -12.81 -23.57 -15.54
CA HIS A 493 -11.96 -23.84 -16.69
C HIS A 493 -12.14 -25.23 -17.29
N PHE A 494 -13.10 -26.04 -16.80
CA PHE A 494 -13.63 -27.16 -17.57
C PHE A 494 -14.27 -26.66 -18.86
N CYS A 495 -14.92 -25.49 -18.79
CA CYS A 495 -15.66 -24.89 -19.91
C CYS A 495 -16.72 -25.84 -20.45
N GLU A 496 -17.37 -26.59 -19.55
CA GLU A 496 -18.41 -27.57 -19.87
C GLU A 496 -19.51 -27.49 -18.82
N TYR A 497 -20.68 -26.96 -19.22
CA TYR A 497 -21.77 -26.64 -18.31
C TYR A 497 -22.22 -27.83 -17.47
N GLU A 498 -22.40 -29.01 -18.07
CA GLU A 498 -22.93 -30.18 -17.37
C GLU A 498 -21.94 -30.68 -16.31
N ARG A 499 -20.65 -30.73 -16.65
CA ARG A 499 -19.59 -31.13 -15.71
C ARG A 499 -19.47 -30.16 -14.55
N GLU A 500 -19.48 -28.86 -14.83
CA GLU A 500 -19.44 -27.80 -13.82
C GLU A 500 -20.70 -27.86 -12.92
N SER A 501 -21.88 -28.06 -13.50
CA SER A 501 -23.13 -28.11 -12.74
C SER A 501 -23.16 -29.32 -11.80
N VAL A 502 -22.73 -30.50 -12.25
CA VAL A 502 -22.60 -31.68 -11.38
C VAL A 502 -21.66 -31.39 -10.21
N PHE A 503 -20.50 -30.80 -10.47
CA PHE A 503 -19.54 -30.47 -9.43
C PHE A 503 -20.06 -29.44 -8.42
N VAL A 504 -20.78 -28.42 -8.87
CA VAL A 504 -21.44 -27.46 -7.98
C VAL A 504 -22.49 -28.14 -7.10
N GLY A 505 -23.25 -29.09 -7.66
CA GLY A 505 -24.20 -29.91 -6.91
C GLY A 505 -23.52 -30.75 -5.82
N GLU A 506 -22.35 -31.33 -6.12
CA GLU A 506 -21.55 -32.07 -5.13
C GLU A 506 -21.13 -31.19 -3.94
N ILE A 507 -20.74 -29.93 -4.18
CA ILE A 507 -20.35 -28.99 -3.12
C ILE A 507 -21.55 -28.53 -2.28
N LEU A 508 -22.71 -28.30 -2.89
CA LEU A 508 -23.90 -27.81 -2.18
C LEU A 508 -24.63 -28.90 -1.39
N ARG A 509 -24.56 -30.15 -1.85
CA ARG A 509 -25.34 -31.26 -1.28
C ARG A 509 -25.18 -31.45 0.24
N PRO A 510 -23.97 -31.38 0.84
CA PRO A 510 -23.81 -31.55 2.28
C PRO A 510 -24.57 -30.54 3.14
N VAL A 511 -24.84 -29.34 2.61
CA VAL A 511 -25.55 -28.27 3.35
C VAL A 511 -27.01 -28.11 2.91
N ALA A 512 -27.37 -28.56 1.71
CA ALA A 512 -28.69 -28.35 1.11
C ALA A 512 -29.83 -28.93 1.95
N ASP A 513 -29.73 -30.20 2.37
CA ASP A 513 -30.80 -30.88 3.10
C ASP A 513 -31.07 -30.21 4.47
N GLN A 514 -30.01 -29.89 5.20
CA GLN A 514 -30.10 -29.18 6.48
C GLN A 514 -30.66 -27.77 6.31
N TRP A 515 -30.25 -27.07 5.24
CA TRP A 515 -30.73 -25.72 4.94
C TRP A 515 -32.23 -25.70 4.66
N LEU A 516 -32.74 -26.65 3.87
CA LEU A 516 -34.16 -26.77 3.57
C LEU A 516 -34.98 -27.06 4.83
N LEU A 517 -34.49 -27.92 5.72
CA LEU A 517 -35.14 -28.19 7.01
C LEU A 517 -35.18 -26.94 7.90
N MET A 518 -34.06 -26.24 8.04
CA MET A 518 -34.01 -24.98 8.80
C MET A 518 -34.94 -23.92 8.21
N ALA A 519 -35.05 -23.85 6.88
CA ALA A 519 -35.95 -22.91 6.22
C ALA A 519 -37.42 -23.14 6.57
N THR A 520 -37.84 -24.40 6.73
CA THR A 520 -39.23 -24.75 7.05
C THR A 520 -39.55 -24.70 8.53
N GLU A 521 -38.59 -24.98 9.41
CA GLU A 521 -38.84 -25.11 10.86
C GLU A 521 -38.34 -23.90 11.65
N VAL A 522 -37.15 -23.39 11.31
CA VAL A 522 -36.42 -22.40 12.12
C VAL A 522 -36.61 -20.98 11.59
N PHE A 523 -36.57 -20.77 10.27
CA PHE A 523 -36.61 -19.43 9.65
C PHE A 523 -38.05 -18.90 9.47
N THR A 524 -38.99 -19.37 10.27
CA THR A 524 -40.42 -19.06 10.15
C THR A 524 -40.81 -17.83 10.98
N THR A 525 -40.36 -17.76 12.23
CA THR A 525 -40.64 -16.64 13.16
C THR A 525 -39.40 -16.25 13.97
N PRO A 526 -39.34 -15.02 14.52
CA PRO A 526 -38.26 -14.59 15.40
C PRO A 526 -38.08 -15.52 16.62
N GLU A 527 -39.17 -16.01 17.20
CA GLU A 527 -39.18 -16.88 18.37
C GLU A 527 -38.50 -18.23 18.07
N ALA A 528 -38.91 -18.87 16.96
CA ALA A 528 -38.36 -20.15 16.53
C ALA A 528 -36.85 -20.04 16.26
N PHE A 529 -36.45 -18.95 15.58
CA PHE A 529 -35.05 -18.66 15.33
C PHE A 529 -34.27 -18.43 16.63
N MET A 530 -34.75 -17.56 17.52
CA MET A 530 -34.09 -17.24 18.79
C MET A 530 -33.89 -18.49 19.65
N ALA A 531 -34.90 -19.37 19.75
CA ALA A 531 -34.81 -20.64 20.45
C ALA A 531 -33.76 -21.60 19.84
N PHE A 532 -33.66 -21.61 18.51
CA PHE A 532 -32.70 -22.43 17.77
C PHE A 532 -31.26 -21.91 17.92
N VAL A 533 -31.05 -20.59 17.92
CA VAL A 533 -29.71 -19.99 18.09
C VAL A 533 -29.31 -19.73 19.55
N GLY A 534 -30.26 -19.82 20.48
CA GLY A 534 -30.06 -19.68 21.92
C GLY A 534 -30.07 -18.23 22.44
N LEU A 535 -30.67 -17.29 21.72
CA LEU A 535 -30.76 -15.88 22.12
C LEU A 535 -31.80 -15.63 23.24
N ASP A 536 -32.76 -16.54 23.38
CA ASP A 536 -33.79 -16.56 24.42
C ASP A 536 -33.32 -17.21 25.72
N LYS A 537 -32.09 -17.74 25.76
CA LYS A 537 -31.50 -18.42 26.93
C LYS A 537 -30.35 -17.62 27.53
N PRO A 538 -30.06 -17.79 28.83
CA PRO A 538 -28.85 -17.26 29.44
C PRO A 538 -27.58 -17.71 28.68
N PRO A 539 -26.55 -16.85 28.55
CA PRO A 539 -25.26 -17.25 28.03
C PRO A 539 -24.66 -18.43 28.82
N VAL A 540 -24.04 -19.37 28.12
CA VAL A 540 -23.42 -20.56 28.71
C VAL A 540 -21.92 -20.39 28.72
N GLU A 541 -21.31 -20.53 29.90
CA GLU A 541 -19.86 -20.47 30.10
C GLU A 541 -19.32 -21.81 30.65
N PRO A 542 -18.22 -22.35 30.11
CA PRO A 542 -17.50 -21.89 28.92
C PRO A 542 -18.32 -22.10 27.63
N SER A 543 -18.09 -21.25 26.63
CA SER A 543 -18.76 -21.33 25.31
C SER A 543 -18.71 -22.71 24.63
N SER A 544 -17.75 -23.57 24.97
CA SER A 544 -17.67 -24.96 24.49
C SER A 544 -18.87 -25.83 24.90
N ASN A 545 -19.56 -25.46 25.99
CA ASN A 545 -20.73 -26.15 26.50
C ASN A 545 -22.04 -25.64 25.86
N ASP A 546 -21.98 -24.60 25.03
CA ASP A 546 -23.14 -24.07 24.33
C ASP A 546 -23.55 -24.98 23.16
N ILE A 547 -24.58 -25.77 23.40
CA ILE A 547 -25.17 -26.68 22.40
C ILE A 547 -25.72 -25.88 21.20
N ASN A 548 -26.31 -24.70 21.46
CA ASN A 548 -26.85 -23.81 20.42
C ASN A 548 -25.73 -23.18 19.57
N GLY A 549 -24.48 -23.19 20.03
CA GLY A 549 -23.31 -22.78 19.24
C GLY A 549 -23.11 -23.60 17.96
N ARG A 550 -23.45 -24.89 17.99
CA ARG A 550 -23.40 -25.77 16.80
C ARG A 550 -24.41 -25.33 15.75
N ASN A 551 -25.62 -24.97 16.18
CA ASN A 551 -26.71 -24.49 15.32
C ASN A 551 -26.31 -23.19 14.61
N ARG A 552 -25.77 -22.21 15.35
CA ARG A 552 -25.24 -20.95 14.77
C ARG A 552 -24.15 -21.24 13.73
N SER A 553 -23.25 -22.15 14.07
CA SER A 553 -22.15 -22.55 13.17
C SER A 553 -22.64 -23.31 11.93
N GLN A 554 -23.78 -24.01 11.96
CA GLN A 554 -24.39 -24.65 10.79
C GLN A 554 -25.00 -23.60 9.85
N ILE A 555 -25.73 -22.63 10.38
CA ILE A 555 -26.30 -21.52 9.60
C ILE A 555 -25.20 -20.76 8.87
N ILE A 556 -24.15 -20.34 9.60
CA ILE A 556 -23.01 -19.62 9.03
C ILE A 556 -22.34 -20.45 7.92
N CYS A 557 -22.08 -21.73 8.18
CA CYS A 557 -21.48 -22.62 7.19
C CYS A 557 -22.31 -22.74 5.90
N ALA A 558 -23.63 -22.90 6.02
CA ALA A 558 -24.50 -23.00 4.86
C ALA A 558 -24.52 -21.68 4.07
N VAL A 559 -24.64 -20.54 4.76
CA VAL A 559 -24.59 -19.21 4.12
C VAL A 559 -23.25 -18.98 3.42
N ASP A 560 -22.13 -19.35 4.05
CA ASP A 560 -20.80 -19.18 3.46
C ASP A 560 -20.61 -20.05 2.22
N VAL A 561 -21.09 -21.31 2.22
CA VAL A 561 -21.04 -22.19 1.03
C VAL A 561 -21.92 -21.63 -0.10
N LEU A 562 -23.14 -21.19 0.21
CA LEU A 562 -24.03 -20.54 -0.77
C LEU A 562 -23.35 -19.30 -1.37
N CYS A 563 -22.75 -18.46 -0.53
CA CYS A 563 -22.01 -17.27 -0.94
C CYS A 563 -20.80 -17.62 -1.80
N ALA A 564 -20.02 -18.63 -1.42
CA ALA A 564 -18.87 -19.11 -2.18
C ALA A 564 -19.27 -19.57 -3.59
N VAL A 565 -20.34 -20.36 -3.71
CA VAL A 565 -20.85 -20.83 -5.01
C VAL A 565 -21.28 -19.66 -5.88
N VAL A 566 -22.08 -18.72 -5.35
CA VAL A 566 -22.53 -17.53 -6.09
C VAL A 566 -21.36 -16.65 -6.52
N LYS A 567 -20.39 -16.46 -5.63
CA LYS A 567 -19.22 -15.59 -5.87
C LYS A 567 -18.24 -16.16 -6.87
N ARG A 568 -18.12 -17.49 -6.97
CA ARG A 568 -17.05 -18.16 -7.73
C ARG A 568 -17.49 -18.83 -9.01
N CYS A 569 -18.73 -19.31 -9.13
CA CYS A 569 -19.18 -20.00 -10.36
C CYS A 569 -19.40 -18.98 -11.48
N ALA A 570 -18.69 -19.17 -12.59
CA ALA A 570 -18.77 -18.29 -13.75
C ALA A 570 -18.75 -19.09 -15.05
N TRP A 571 -19.47 -18.61 -16.06
CA TRP A 571 -19.32 -19.10 -17.43
C TRP A 571 -18.04 -18.54 -18.07
N PRO A 572 -17.53 -19.16 -19.15
CA PRO A 572 -16.34 -18.65 -19.86
C PRO A 572 -16.53 -17.24 -20.42
N GLU A 573 -15.51 -16.37 -20.31
CA GLU A 573 -15.54 -15.02 -20.87
C GLU A 573 -15.54 -15.00 -22.41
N ASP A 574 -14.91 -16.00 -23.04
CA ASP A 574 -14.87 -16.17 -24.50
C ASP A 574 -16.22 -16.71 -25.01
N PRO A 575 -17.00 -15.95 -25.81
CA PRO A 575 -18.34 -16.34 -26.24
C PRO A 575 -18.37 -17.67 -27.02
N ASP A 576 -17.33 -17.96 -27.79
CA ASP A 576 -17.24 -19.19 -28.58
C ASP A 576 -17.02 -20.42 -27.69
N ARG A 577 -16.22 -20.28 -26.63
CA ARG A 577 -16.08 -21.32 -25.59
C ARG A 577 -17.38 -21.50 -24.83
N ALA A 578 -18.04 -20.41 -24.44
CA ALA A 578 -19.30 -20.49 -23.73
C ALA A 578 -20.39 -21.17 -24.57
N LEU A 579 -20.45 -20.91 -25.88
CA LEU A 579 -21.38 -21.59 -26.79
C LEU A 579 -21.07 -23.09 -26.90
N ARG A 580 -19.81 -23.46 -27.19
CA ARG A 580 -19.40 -24.87 -27.31
C ARG A 580 -19.55 -25.65 -26.01
N GLY A 581 -19.32 -25.00 -24.87
CA GLY A 581 -19.47 -25.57 -23.53
C GLY A 581 -20.93 -25.67 -23.05
N GLY A 582 -21.91 -25.25 -23.86
CA GLY A 582 -23.33 -25.35 -23.52
C GLY A 582 -23.81 -24.32 -22.50
N PHE A 583 -23.14 -23.18 -22.34
CA PHE A 583 -23.56 -22.10 -21.43
C PHE A 583 -24.56 -21.14 -22.07
N VAL A 584 -24.66 -21.11 -23.40
CA VAL A 584 -25.60 -20.26 -24.13
C VAL A 584 -26.89 -21.03 -24.42
N ILE A 585 -28.01 -20.54 -23.90
CA ILE A 585 -29.34 -21.18 -24.05
C ILE A 585 -30.22 -20.50 -25.10
N GLY A 586 -29.81 -19.33 -25.60
CA GLY A 586 -30.59 -18.57 -26.57
C GLY A 586 -29.94 -17.23 -26.86
N ARG A 587 -30.67 -16.40 -27.59
CA ARG A 587 -30.30 -15.01 -27.88
C ARG A 587 -31.50 -14.09 -27.62
N THR A 588 -31.23 -12.86 -27.24
CA THR A 588 -32.26 -11.81 -27.18
C THR A 588 -32.66 -11.37 -28.59
N ASP A 589 -33.74 -10.58 -28.71
CA ASP A 589 -34.18 -10.01 -29.99
C ASP A 589 -33.09 -9.15 -30.67
N ALA A 590 -32.20 -8.56 -29.88
CA ALA A 590 -31.04 -7.80 -30.35
C ALA A 590 -29.83 -8.69 -30.75
N GLY A 591 -29.96 -10.01 -30.65
CA GLY A 591 -28.91 -10.98 -30.99
C GLY A 591 -27.90 -11.27 -29.87
N ASN A 592 -28.05 -10.68 -28.69
CA ASN A 592 -27.13 -10.88 -27.56
C ASN A 592 -27.30 -12.28 -26.96
N PRO A 593 -26.21 -13.01 -26.63
CA PRO A 593 -26.30 -14.34 -26.03
C PRO A 593 -26.93 -14.30 -24.63
N ILE A 594 -27.80 -15.27 -24.34
CA ILE A 594 -28.38 -15.51 -23.03
C ILE A 594 -27.63 -16.68 -22.38
N TYR A 595 -26.98 -16.41 -21.25
CA TYR A 595 -26.17 -17.39 -20.54
C TYR A 595 -26.95 -18.07 -19.40
N ARG A 596 -26.60 -19.32 -19.12
CA ARG A 596 -27.01 -20.05 -17.90
C ARG A 596 -25.80 -20.27 -16.99
N ASN A 597 -26.00 -20.16 -15.68
CA ASN A 597 -24.95 -20.41 -14.68
C ASN A 597 -25.05 -21.87 -14.17
N PRO A 598 -23.93 -22.62 -14.06
CA PRO A 598 -23.92 -23.99 -13.54
C PRO A 598 -24.50 -24.15 -12.13
N ALA A 599 -24.46 -23.09 -11.31
CA ALA A 599 -24.98 -23.09 -9.95
C ALA A 599 -26.51 -22.91 -9.86
N THR A 600 -27.14 -22.36 -10.89
CA THR A 600 -28.58 -22.00 -10.85
C THR A 600 -29.50 -23.17 -10.46
N PRO A 601 -29.37 -24.39 -11.01
CA PRO A 601 -30.26 -25.51 -10.68
C PRO A 601 -30.20 -25.92 -9.21
N HIS A 602 -29.04 -25.75 -8.57
CA HIS A 602 -28.78 -26.19 -7.20
C HIS A 602 -29.05 -25.08 -6.17
N LEU A 603 -28.85 -23.82 -6.56
CA LEU A 603 -29.03 -22.67 -5.68
C LEU A 603 -30.49 -22.20 -5.61
N LEU A 604 -31.22 -22.21 -6.74
CA LEU A 604 -32.60 -21.72 -6.78
C LEU A 604 -33.53 -22.40 -5.75
N PRO A 605 -33.46 -23.73 -5.52
CA PRO A 605 -34.24 -24.39 -4.48
C PRO A 605 -33.94 -23.90 -3.05
N LEU A 606 -32.75 -23.36 -2.81
CA LEU A 606 -32.28 -22.91 -1.48
C LEU A 606 -32.59 -21.43 -1.21
N LEU A 607 -32.88 -20.66 -2.27
CA LEU A 607 -33.16 -19.21 -2.21
C LEU A 607 -34.35 -18.84 -1.31
N PRO A 608 -35.49 -19.56 -1.31
CA PRO A 608 -36.60 -19.26 -0.38
C PRO A 608 -36.16 -19.28 1.09
N GLY A 609 -35.28 -20.20 1.47
CA GLY A 609 -34.72 -20.26 2.82
C GLY A 609 -33.87 -19.05 3.17
N LEU A 610 -33.09 -18.53 2.21
CA LEU A 610 -32.31 -17.30 2.41
C LEU A 610 -33.23 -16.09 2.61
N LEU A 611 -34.30 -15.97 1.81
CA LEU A 611 -35.28 -14.89 1.96
C LEU A 611 -36.03 -14.98 3.29
N ALA A 612 -36.36 -16.20 3.74
CA ALA A 612 -36.96 -16.45 5.05
C ALA A 612 -36.01 -16.00 6.19
N LEU A 613 -34.73 -16.36 6.10
CA LEU A 613 -33.72 -15.94 7.06
C LEU A 613 -33.57 -14.41 7.11
N ILE A 614 -33.50 -13.74 5.95
CA ILE A 614 -33.45 -12.27 5.86
C ILE A 614 -34.68 -11.65 6.52
N LYS A 615 -35.87 -12.19 6.25
CA LYS A 615 -37.12 -11.72 6.87
C LYS A 615 -37.07 -11.86 8.39
N VAL A 616 -36.57 -12.97 8.91
CA VAL A 616 -36.39 -13.19 10.35
C VAL A 616 -35.41 -12.18 10.94
N PHE A 617 -34.24 -11.98 10.33
CA PHE A 617 -33.25 -11.01 10.80
C PHE A 617 -33.81 -9.59 10.89
N ASN A 618 -34.62 -9.16 9.91
CA ASN A 618 -35.31 -7.87 9.99
C ASN A 618 -36.37 -7.86 11.10
N SER A 619 -37.08 -8.98 11.29
CA SER A 619 -38.14 -9.10 12.30
C SER A 619 -37.60 -9.14 13.75
N LEU A 620 -36.32 -9.49 13.95
CA LEU A 620 -35.66 -9.42 15.26
C LEU A 620 -35.59 -7.99 15.83
N TRP A 621 -35.73 -6.97 14.98
CA TRP A 621 -35.76 -5.57 15.40
C TRP A 621 -37.13 -5.09 15.89
N THR A 622 -38.16 -5.95 15.85
CA THR A 622 -39.47 -5.61 16.41
C THR A 622 -39.42 -5.57 17.94
N PRO A 623 -40.21 -4.70 18.60
CA PRO A 623 -40.23 -4.63 20.06
C PRO A 623 -40.58 -5.96 20.73
N GLN A 624 -41.45 -6.77 20.10
CA GLN A 624 -41.83 -8.09 20.59
C GLN A 624 -40.63 -9.06 20.59
N ALA A 625 -39.87 -9.12 19.50
CA ALA A 625 -38.68 -9.98 19.42
C ALA A 625 -37.56 -9.50 20.36
N GLN A 626 -37.35 -8.19 20.47
CA GLN A 626 -36.36 -7.62 21.40
C GLN A 626 -36.69 -7.92 22.85
N ALA A 627 -37.97 -7.98 23.22
CA ALA A 627 -38.41 -8.34 24.57
C ALA A 627 -38.13 -9.81 24.95
N LEU A 628 -37.91 -10.69 23.96
CA LEU A 628 -37.59 -12.10 24.16
C LEU A 628 -36.10 -12.38 24.37
N LEU A 629 -35.24 -11.37 24.17
CA LEU A 629 -33.81 -11.52 24.41
C LEU A 629 -33.53 -11.82 25.89
N SER A 630 -32.72 -12.84 26.12
CA SER A 630 -32.14 -13.08 27.44
C SER A 630 -31.34 -11.86 27.92
N PRO A 631 -31.34 -11.53 29.22
CA PRO A 631 -30.61 -10.38 29.76
C PRO A 631 -29.14 -10.31 29.36
N GLY A 632 -28.47 -11.47 29.21
CA GLY A 632 -27.06 -11.55 28.81
C GLY A 632 -26.79 -11.23 27.34
N TYR A 633 -27.82 -11.18 26.49
CA TYR A 633 -27.73 -10.89 25.06
C TYR A 633 -28.40 -9.58 24.65
N LYS A 634 -28.71 -8.68 25.60
CA LYS A 634 -29.32 -7.38 25.29
C LYS A 634 -28.53 -6.53 24.29
N SER A 635 -27.20 -6.68 24.26
CA SER A 635 -26.31 -6.00 23.33
C SER A 635 -25.98 -6.82 22.07
N ALA A 636 -26.59 -7.98 21.84
CA ALA A 636 -26.26 -8.85 20.72
C ALA A 636 -26.50 -8.21 19.33
N HIS A 637 -27.37 -7.20 19.27
CA HIS A 637 -27.64 -6.42 18.06
C HIS A 637 -26.88 -5.08 18.01
N ALA A 638 -26.10 -4.76 19.05
CA ALA A 638 -25.30 -3.55 19.08
C ALA A 638 -24.10 -3.64 18.13
N MET A 639 -23.63 -2.48 17.69
CA MET A 639 -22.37 -2.39 16.96
C MET A 639 -21.21 -2.86 17.84
N LEU A 640 -20.30 -3.66 17.27
CA LEU A 640 -19.09 -4.10 17.98
C LEU A 640 -18.22 -2.88 18.29
N ASP A 641 -17.54 -2.90 19.45
CA ASP A 641 -16.65 -1.80 19.85
C ASP A 641 -15.56 -1.52 18.82
N VAL A 642 -15.03 -2.57 18.17
CA VAL A 642 -14.03 -2.44 17.09
C VAL A 642 -14.60 -1.63 15.92
N ASP A 643 -15.83 -1.91 15.50
CA ASP A 643 -16.45 -1.19 14.39
C ASP A 643 -16.76 0.26 14.78
N ARG A 644 -17.21 0.48 16.03
CA ARG A 644 -17.43 1.84 16.56
C ARG A 644 -16.14 2.65 16.59
N ASN A 645 -15.05 2.05 17.05
CA ASN A 645 -13.74 2.71 17.09
C ASN A 645 -13.26 3.07 15.67
N ASN A 646 -13.38 2.12 14.73
CA ASN A 646 -13.06 2.36 13.32
C ASN A 646 -13.85 3.54 12.73
N LEU A 647 -15.15 3.67 13.02
CA LEU A 647 -15.97 4.80 12.56
C LEU A 647 -15.59 6.14 13.19
N LEU A 648 -15.15 6.13 14.45
CA LEU A 648 -14.72 7.33 15.16
C LEU A 648 -13.29 7.75 14.80
N GLY A 649 -12.60 7.01 13.92
CA GLY A 649 -11.19 7.20 13.64
C GLY A 649 -10.29 6.91 14.84
N ILE A 650 -10.82 6.19 15.84
CA ILE A 650 -10.09 5.78 17.03
C ILE A 650 -9.42 4.44 16.70
N PRO A 651 -8.09 4.33 16.82
CA PRO A 651 -7.37 3.09 16.61
C PRO A 651 -7.91 1.97 17.53
N SER A 652 -7.94 0.74 17.01
CA SER A 652 -8.41 -0.47 17.71
C SER A 652 -7.27 -1.34 18.23
#